data_AF-D8LFI5-F1
#
_entry.id   AF-D8LFI5-F1
#
_cell.length_a   1.000
_cell.length_b   1.000
_cell.length_c   1.000
_cell.angle_alpha   90.00
_cell.angle_beta   90.00
_cell.angle_gamma   90.00
#
_symmetry.space_group_name_H-M   'P 1'
#
loop_
_entity.id
_entity.type
_entity.pdbx_description
1 polymer ?
#
loop_
_entity_poly.entity_id
_entity_poly.type
_entity_poly.pdbx_seq_one_letter_code
_entity_poly.pdbx_strand_id
1 'polypeptide(L)'
;MLIQVALSLETYGLTVEAQHLYLDLIAREQSGAGTAHVSQDELETWEERWIDCTRQLSQWSVLVDFSSTLQYPELMMESAWKARAWDVVRANMDSPTVAAATEGGSPFYKIYEIYLSIVDNKVQGMEKLCMSCVQLALHRWQLLPRVHTGCGAHKPLLHLFHQMVELRETGNIMADMARMMMSSGANGQKLNGGALINAGQKKPPELKATLYTWRERLPNKWDALKDWDDIFCWRTEVFRIITSNFADGDPGLLASLHDTPWTMIKLAHTGRKQGLREVCLNSLGKLYSGGTMDVQDAFNKLREQIIICHKQPREHRGGLNMINNTNLEFFNSKQKAELFRLKGVFLTSLGAKQEANNAYSHAVQISGDFAKGWYSWARYCDGIFAEQTKVHCAVQAMACYLQAINHNSAGARLMMSRVLWLLSLDDEKSTLGRTLETYGRTLPEWVWIPWIPQLLTSLTRREAHYVTTLVKALSQRYPQSVYYTMRAFLLERREQPDRGGSSTNAADSNKLPKAMSVRLPSGGTMVCPAGTLKKHARQLQAGEIQALPPPGVDGAGPAMAPTGAGAAAIADELMSQLRRAHCALGAEMETILEEIIVHFRPEPGEELHSAVHALLIKCFQLVTLPMDDVIPVTLKSTLERVCRKFFNRDAAHKSPKHQRFVELYQATFEKDFEVTNEEKQKEAAAAAAAAAAAAATPGAPPVAVPAATEPESRMTLTKVVYRLKKWKHLLGCRVFRAPSEVPLQRCSPYLAQVHCELETWHSSSQARIEIPGQYASCDGEPRPDLHAKLLRFHSTVSVLHRHGFSQRRLSMLGSDGRRYFFLVQFAIPHVTRTDERVMQVHSMLRKFLERDPQTRGRDLAVQVPVVVPITPRMRLMEDHEAFVSLGEIYEADRHRQGLDPDAPLMLCRERVSAAVAGAADKEAGKKAESEERLKVFNEICSKDVSADILTRYVHGVVKDAEAVWAFRRHFAAQAGISSLLCHIFTCGERFPHRIIFDKRTARVVSWEFRPGYTHAGLLEQAEDVPFRLTRNMSTLMSPMLVEGVLALTMVSMSGALMAKKEVLEPFLALILRDDLLSWHVSKAPVNRTEEQQKAVDVQLKERIGMNVTKVMSRLDKLKPRVRNNAHGQPMPVDRAVHDLIAAAQSESNLAKMSPTFLSFV
;
A
#
# COMPACT_ATOMS: atom_id res chain seq x y z
N MET A 1 9.11 -5.70 -33.70
CA MET A 1 7.82 -5.37 -33.04
C MET A 1 7.14 -6.61 -32.48
N LEU A 2 6.81 -7.64 -33.28
CA LEU A 2 6.13 -8.84 -32.80
C LEU A 2 6.86 -9.58 -31.67
N ILE A 3 8.20 -9.66 -31.71
CA ILE A 3 8.99 -10.23 -30.60
C ILE A 3 8.83 -9.47 -29.29
N GLN A 4 8.77 -8.13 -29.33
CA GLN A 4 8.51 -7.31 -28.14
C GLN A 4 7.10 -7.56 -27.59
N VAL A 5 6.12 -7.83 -28.46
CA VAL A 5 4.78 -8.23 -28.04
C VAL A 5 4.84 -9.59 -27.32
N ALA A 6 5.48 -10.60 -27.90
CA ALA A 6 5.60 -11.93 -27.31
C ALA A 6 6.28 -11.88 -25.92
N LEU A 7 7.42 -11.19 -25.82
CA LEU A 7 8.14 -10.98 -24.55
C LEU A 7 7.29 -10.25 -23.51
N SER A 8 6.52 -9.23 -23.93
CA SER A 8 5.63 -8.50 -23.03
C SER A 8 4.51 -9.41 -22.49
N LEU A 9 3.92 -10.26 -23.34
CA LEU A 9 2.87 -11.20 -22.94
C LEU A 9 3.38 -12.23 -21.94
N GLU A 10 4.55 -12.83 -22.22
CA GLU A 10 5.22 -13.77 -21.31
C GLU A 10 5.49 -13.09 -19.95
N THR A 11 6.07 -11.90 -19.98
CA THR A 11 6.43 -11.14 -18.77
C THR A 11 5.24 -10.86 -17.86
N TYR A 12 4.04 -10.65 -18.41
CA TYR A 12 2.82 -10.40 -17.64
C TYR A 12 1.98 -11.67 -17.33
N GLY A 13 2.47 -12.85 -17.69
CA GLY A 13 1.81 -14.13 -17.40
C GLY A 13 0.66 -14.47 -18.34
N LEU A 14 0.60 -13.86 -19.53
CA LEU A 14 -0.31 -14.22 -20.63
C LEU A 14 0.38 -15.28 -21.51
N THR A 15 0.62 -16.45 -20.91
CA THR A 15 1.51 -17.48 -21.48
C THR A 15 0.93 -18.17 -22.71
N VAL A 16 -0.40 -18.31 -22.79
CA VAL A 16 -1.06 -18.93 -23.95
C VAL A 16 -0.90 -18.04 -25.17
N GLU A 17 -1.20 -16.75 -25.04
CA GLU A 17 -1.03 -15.79 -26.13
C GLU A 17 0.44 -15.62 -26.53
N ALA A 18 1.37 -15.66 -25.56
CA ALA A 18 2.80 -15.64 -25.82
C ALA A 18 3.26 -16.87 -26.62
N GLN A 19 2.83 -18.09 -26.21
CA GLN A 19 3.19 -19.33 -26.90
C GLN A 19 2.78 -19.31 -28.38
N HIS A 20 1.54 -18.86 -28.68
CA HIS A 20 1.07 -18.75 -30.05
C HIS A 20 1.90 -17.77 -30.88
N LEU A 21 2.25 -16.60 -30.31
CA LEU A 21 3.07 -15.62 -31.04
C LEU A 21 4.50 -16.10 -31.27
N TYR A 22 5.12 -16.80 -30.32
CA TYR A 22 6.45 -17.39 -30.55
C TYR A 22 6.42 -18.43 -31.68
N LEU A 23 5.40 -19.28 -31.70
CA LEU A 23 5.24 -20.26 -32.78
C LEU A 23 5.05 -19.58 -34.15
N ASP A 24 4.21 -18.53 -34.20
CA ASP A 24 4.00 -17.75 -35.42
C ASP A 24 5.28 -17.06 -35.90
N LEU A 25 6.14 -16.60 -34.98
CA LEU A 25 7.43 -15.99 -35.31
C LEU A 25 8.40 -17.02 -35.92
N ILE A 26 8.55 -18.17 -35.28
CA ILE A 26 9.41 -19.26 -35.75
C ILE A 26 8.95 -19.73 -37.14
N ALA A 27 7.64 -19.89 -37.35
CA ALA A 27 7.09 -20.30 -38.64
C ALA A 27 7.31 -19.27 -39.76
N ARG A 28 7.32 -17.97 -39.45
CA ARG A 28 7.57 -16.90 -40.44
C ARG A 28 9.02 -16.84 -40.89
N GLU A 29 9.95 -17.05 -39.97
CA GLU A 29 11.38 -17.14 -40.31
C GLU A 29 11.66 -18.39 -41.15
N GLN A 30 11.10 -19.55 -40.77
CA GLN A 30 11.26 -20.79 -41.54
C GLN A 30 10.66 -20.72 -42.95
N SER A 31 9.59 -19.93 -43.15
CA SER A 31 8.98 -19.71 -44.46
C SER A 31 9.65 -18.62 -45.30
N GLY A 32 10.70 -17.96 -44.79
CA GLY A 32 11.38 -16.86 -45.48
C GLY A 32 10.51 -15.60 -45.64
N ALA A 33 9.41 -15.49 -44.90
CA ALA A 33 8.50 -14.35 -44.91
C ALA A 33 8.96 -13.20 -43.99
N GLY A 34 10.07 -13.39 -43.27
CA GLY A 34 10.72 -12.37 -42.43
C GLY A 34 11.39 -11.28 -43.28
N THR A 35 11.17 -10.01 -42.93
CA THR A 35 11.75 -8.86 -43.65
C THR A 35 13.18 -8.50 -43.19
N ALA A 36 13.70 -9.17 -42.16
CA ALA A 36 15.02 -8.92 -41.59
C ALA A 36 15.73 -10.25 -41.27
N HIS A 37 17.06 -10.31 -41.47
CA HIS A 37 17.86 -11.47 -41.10
C HIS A 37 17.95 -11.57 -39.57
N VAL A 38 17.28 -12.57 -38.99
CA VAL A 38 17.34 -12.87 -37.56
C VAL A 38 18.66 -13.58 -37.25
N SER A 39 19.32 -13.27 -36.12
CA SER A 39 20.53 -13.99 -35.71
C SER A 39 20.18 -15.38 -35.19
N GLN A 40 21.12 -16.32 -35.29
CA GLN A 40 20.93 -17.65 -34.73
C GLN A 40 20.64 -17.60 -33.22
N ASP A 41 21.39 -16.78 -32.47
CA ASP A 41 21.19 -16.58 -31.03
C ASP A 41 19.78 -16.07 -30.68
N GLU A 42 19.20 -15.21 -31.54
CA GLU A 42 17.86 -14.68 -31.33
C GLU A 42 16.80 -15.77 -31.58
N LEU A 43 16.99 -16.61 -32.61
CA LEU A 43 16.12 -17.75 -32.88
C LEU A 43 16.18 -18.79 -31.74
N GLU A 44 17.38 -19.13 -31.27
CA GLU A 44 17.58 -20.00 -30.10
C GLU A 44 16.87 -19.45 -28.86
N THR A 45 16.96 -18.13 -28.64
CA THR A 45 16.22 -17.47 -27.55
C THR A 45 14.70 -17.62 -27.73
N TRP A 46 14.17 -17.52 -28.95
CA TRP A 46 12.72 -17.68 -29.19
C TRP A 46 12.27 -19.12 -28.92
N GLU A 47 13.06 -20.10 -29.32
CA GLU A 47 12.81 -21.52 -29.04
C GLU A 47 12.83 -21.79 -27.53
N GLU A 48 13.83 -21.29 -26.80
CA GLU A 48 13.91 -21.43 -25.33
C GLU A 48 12.68 -20.83 -24.63
N ARG A 49 12.24 -19.64 -25.05
CA ARG A 49 11.07 -18.95 -24.49
C ARG A 49 9.77 -19.69 -24.79
N TRP A 50 9.66 -20.25 -25.99
CA TRP A 50 8.52 -21.10 -26.34
C TRP A 50 8.48 -22.36 -25.48
N ILE A 51 9.62 -23.05 -25.30
CA ILE A 51 9.73 -24.22 -24.42
C ILE A 51 9.29 -23.87 -23.00
N ASP A 52 9.76 -22.75 -22.44
CA ASP A 52 9.37 -22.29 -21.11
C ASP A 52 7.87 -21.97 -20.99
N CYS A 53 7.25 -21.39 -22.02
CA CYS A 53 5.80 -21.20 -22.06
C CYS A 53 5.06 -22.55 -22.05
N THR A 54 5.52 -23.51 -22.85
CA THR A 54 4.93 -24.86 -22.94
C THR A 54 5.09 -25.66 -21.64
N ARG A 55 6.24 -25.52 -20.95
CA ARG A 55 6.47 -26.07 -19.60
C ARG A 55 5.46 -25.51 -18.59
N GLN A 56 5.23 -24.19 -18.60
CA GLN A 56 4.25 -23.56 -17.69
C GLN A 56 2.81 -24.00 -17.97
N LEU A 57 2.50 -24.40 -19.21
CA LEU A 57 1.19 -24.92 -19.61
C LEU A 57 1.06 -26.44 -19.40
N SER A 58 2.08 -27.11 -18.85
CA SER A 58 2.13 -28.56 -18.65
C SER A 58 1.80 -29.38 -19.92
N GLN A 59 2.16 -28.87 -21.10
CA GLN A 59 1.91 -29.49 -22.41
C GLN A 59 3.02 -30.47 -22.80
N TRP A 60 3.25 -31.49 -21.96
CA TRP A 60 4.39 -32.40 -22.08
C TRP A 60 4.39 -33.26 -23.35
N SER A 61 3.21 -33.61 -23.90
CA SER A 61 3.12 -34.38 -25.15
C SER A 61 3.75 -33.64 -26.33
N VAL A 62 3.51 -32.32 -26.41
CA VAL A 62 4.08 -31.46 -27.47
C VAL A 62 5.60 -31.37 -27.33
N LEU A 63 6.11 -31.31 -26.10
CA LEU A 63 7.54 -31.28 -25.83
C LEU A 63 8.24 -32.60 -26.15
N VAL A 64 7.57 -33.75 -25.98
CA VAL A 64 8.11 -35.05 -26.40
C VAL A 64 8.32 -35.08 -27.91
N ASP A 65 7.32 -34.66 -28.69
CA ASP A 65 7.41 -34.64 -30.16
C ASP A 65 8.48 -33.66 -30.65
N PHE A 66 8.54 -32.47 -30.04
CA PHE A 66 9.53 -31.44 -30.36
C PHE A 66 10.97 -31.89 -30.03
N SER A 67 11.19 -32.41 -28.82
CA SER A 67 12.52 -32.85 -28.38
C SER A 67 13.03 -34.06 -29.16
N SER A 68 12.14 -34.98 -29.56
CA SER A 68 12.49 -36.13 -30.40
C SER A 68 12.93 -35.71 -31.81
N THR A 69 12.34 -34.63 -32.34
CA THR A 69 12.65 -34.11 -33.68
C THR A 69 14.01 -33.40 -33.71
N LEU A 70 14.31 -32.58 -32.70
CA LEU A 70 15.53 -31.78 -32.64
C LEU A 70 16.69 -32.46 -31.88
N GLN A 71 16.45 -33.63 -31.30
CA GLN A 71 17.43 -34.40 -30.52
C GLN A 71 18.05 -33.63 -29.34
N TYR A 72 17.29 -32.76 -28.68
CA TYR A 72 17.73 -32.06 -27.46
C TYR A 72 17.72 -33.01 -26.24
N PRO A 73 18.87 -33.47 -25.71
CA PRO A 73 18.90 -34.54 -24.71
C PRO A 73 18.27 -34.15 -23.38
N GLU A 74 18.51 -32.92 -22.89
CA GLU A 74 18.00 -32.46 -21.59
C GLU A 74 16.47 -32.39 -21.57
N LEU A 75 15.89 -31.78 -22.61
CA LEU A 75 14.44 -31.62 -22.75
C LEU A 75 13.75 -32.96 -23.04
N MET A 76 14.41 -33.84 -23.80
CA MET A 76 13.89 -35.18 -24.07
C MET A 76 13.78 -35.99 -22.78
N MET A 77 14.79 -35.93 -21.90
CA MET A 77 14.70 -36.58 -20.58
C MET A 77 13.56 -36.00 -19.74
N GLU A 78 13.50 -34.66 -19.62
CA GLU A 78 12.47 -33.96 -18.84
C GLU A 78 11.05 -34.30 -19.32
N SER A 79 10.81 -34.23 -20.63
CA SER A 79 9.50 -34.49 -21.22
C SER A 79 9.13 -35.98 -21.14
N ALA A 80 10.08 -36.89 -21.34
CA ALA A 80 9.83 -38.33 -21.29
C ALA A 80 9.42 -38.82 -19.90
N TRP A 81 10.08 -38.40 -18.82
CA TRP A 81 9.69 -38.85 -17.47
C TRP A 81 8.30 -38.33 -17.08
N LYS A 82 7.96 -37.10 -17.45
CA LYS A 82 6.62 -36.52 -17.20
C LYS A 82 5.52 -37.16 -18.05
N ALA A 83 5.87 -37.61 -19.26
CA ALA A 83 5.00 -38.41 -20.12
C ALA A 83 4.94 -39.89 -19.72
N ARG A 84 5.72 -40.32 -18.71
CA ARG A 84 5.87 -41.71 -18.25
C ARG A 84 6.51 -42.66 -19.27
N ALA A 85 7.27 -42.13 -20.22
CA ALA A 85 8.05 -42.90 -21.19
C ALA A 85 9.42 -43.28 -20.61
N TRP A 86 9.42 -44.13 -19.57
CA TRP A 86 10.64 -44.52 -18.84
C TRP A 86 11.70 -45.24 -19.71
N ASP A 87 11.27 -45.91 -20.78
CA ASP A 87 12.18 -46.55 -21.74
C ASP A 87 13.05 -45.53 -22.48
N VAL A 88 12.46 -44.39 -22.85
CA VAL A 88 13.17 -43.28 -23.50
C VAL A 88 14.13 -42.60 -22.52
N VAL A 89 13.75 -42.47 -21.24
CA VAL A 89 14.66 -41.94 -20.20
C VAL A 89 15.87 -42.87 -20.04
N ARG A 90 15.66 -44.19 -20.03
CA ARG A 90 16.73 -45.18 -19.91
C ARG A 90 17.71 -45.12 -21.07
N ALA A 91 17.20 -45.09 -22.30
CA ALA A 91 18.03 -45.00 -23.50
C ALA A 91 18.88 -43.72 -23.54
N ASN A 92 18.35 -42.61 -23.03
CA ASN A 92 19.05 -41.32 -23.03
C ASN A 92 20.04 -41.14 -21.88
N MET A 93 19.91 -41.90 -20.78
CA MET A 93 20.88 -41.87 -19.68
C MET A 93 22.26 -42.37 -20.09
N ASP A 94 22.31 -43.33 -21.03
CA ASP A 94 23.55 -43.90 -21.54
C ASP A 94 24.24 -42.98 -22.58
N SER A 95 23.68 -41.79 -22.85
CA SER A 95 24.23 -40.82 -23.79
C SER A 95 25.50 -40.14 -23.27
N PRO A 96 26.52 -39.91 -24.12
CA PRO A 96 27.77 -39.23 -23.72
C PRO A 96 27.54 -37.81 -23.16
N THR A 97 26.47 -37.13 -23.57
CA THR A 97 26.11 -35.79 -23.08
C THR A 97 25.74 -35.79 -21.60
N VAL A 98 25.05 -36.83 -21.13
CA VAL A 98 24.63 -36.98 -19.74
C VAL A 98 25.83 -37.29 -18.84
N ALA A 99 26.76 -38.12 -19.33
CA ALA A 99 28.01 -38.41 -18.64
C ALA A 99 28.84 -37.13 -18.44
N ALA A 100 29.03 -36.36 -19.50
CA ALA A 100 29.75 -35.08 -19.45
C ALA A 100 29.09 -34.06 -18.51
N ALA A 101 27.76 -33.96 -18.51
CA ALA A 101 27.04 -33.03 -17.63
C ALA A 101 27.06 -33.46 -16.15
N THR A 102 27.11 -34.77 -15.88
CA THR A 102 27.25 -35.31 -14.52
C THR A 102 28.66 -35.07 -13.98
N GLU A 103 29.69 -35.26 -14.82
CA GLU A 103 31.08 -34.88 -14.50
C GLU A 103 31.23 -33.35 -14.31
N GLY A 104 30.47 -32.56 -15.08
CA GLY A 104 30.34 -31.10 -14.92
C GLY A 104 29.60 -30.64 -13.65
N GLY A 105 29.22 -31.56 -12.77
CA GLY A 105 28.63 -31.24 -11.47
C GLY A 105 27.16 -30.79 -11.53
N SER A 106 26.40 -31.28 -12.53
CA SER A 106 24.95 -31.03 -12.61
C SER A 106 24.14 -31.98 -11.73
N PRO A 107 23.41 -31.49 -10.71
CA PRO A 107 22.60 -32.35 -9.85
C PRO A 107 21.33 -32.86 -10.56
N PHE A 108 20.92 -32.24 -11.67
CA PHE A 108 19.66 -32.56 -12.37
C PHE A 108 19.65 -33.99 -12.91
N TYR A 109 20.75 -34.47 -13.49
CA TYR A 109 20.83 -35.83 -14.01
C TYR A 109 20.84 -36.89 -12.91
N LYS A 110 21.42 -36.57 -11.75
CA LYS A 110 21.44 -37.47 -10.58
C LYS A 110 20.03 -37.73 -10.04
N ILE A 111 19.11 -36.78 -10.17
CA ILE A 111 17.69 -36.98 -9.84
C ILE A 111 17.05 -38.05 -10.72
N TYR A 112 17.29 -37.98 -12.04
CA TYR A 112 16.71 -38.96 -12.97
C TYR A 112 17.22 -40.37 -12.70
N GLU A 113 18.47 -40.53 -12.24
CA GLU A 113 19.02 -41.81 -11.81
C GLU A 113 18.29 -42.33 -10.56
N ILE A 114 17.96 -41.45 -9.61
CA ILE A 114 17.15 -41.78 -8.43
C ILE A 114 15.73 -42.17 -8.85
N TYR A 115 15.10 -41.45 -9.79
CA TYR A 115 13.78 -41.83 -10.31
C TYR A 115 13.79 -43.23 -10.93
N LEU A 116 14.77 -43.53 -11.78
CA LEU A 116 14.91 -44.86 -12.39
C LEU A 116 15.14 -45.95 -11.35
N SER A 117 15.97 -45.71 -10.33
CA SER A 117 16.18 -46.64 -9.21
C SER A 117 14.88 -46.96 -8.47
N ILE A 118 14.00 -45.97 -8.28
CA ILE A 118 12.70 -46.14 -7.64
C ILE A 118 11.73 -46.92 -8.55
N VAL A 119 11.64 -46.57 -9.83
CA VAL A 119 10.74 -47.22 -10.80
C VAL A 119 11.14 -48.68 -11.05
N ASP A 120 12.43 -48.97 -11.12
CA ASP A 120 12.98 -50.34 -11.25
C ASP A 120 12.89 -51.16 -9.95
N ASN A 121 12.38 -50.58 -8.86
CA ASN A 121 12.35 -51.18 -7.52
C ASN A 121 13.73 -51.57 -6.98
N LYS A 122 14.80 -50.89 -7.42
CA LYS A 122 16.19 -51.07 -6.99
C LYS A 122 16.53 -50.11 -5.86
N VAL A 123 15.97 -50.36 -4.67
CA VAL A 123 16.09 -49.44 -3.51
C VAL A 123 17.47 -49.54 -2.81
N GLN A 124 18.25 -50.58 -3.11
CA GLN A 124 19.59 -50.78 -2.52
C GLN A 124 20.58 -49.71 -3.03
N GLY A 125 21.16 -48.91 -2.13
CA GLY A 125 22.14 -47.88 -2.48
C GLY A 125 21.55 -46.50 -2.80
N MET A 126 20.23 -46.33 -2.77
CA MET A 126 19.56 -45.04 -3.02
C MET A 126 20.05 -43.92 -2.09
N GLU A 127 20.32 -44.21 -0.82
CA GLU A 127 20.82 -43.21 0.13
C GLU A 127 22.18 -42.62 -0.31
N LYS A 128 23.06 -43.42 -0.93
CA LYS A 128 24.33 -42.94 -1.48
C LYS A 128 24.10 -42.00 -2.67
N LEU A 129 23.16 -42.34 -3.56
CA LEU A 129 22.78 -41.50 -4.70
C LEU A 129 22.19 -40.17 -4.22
N CYS A 130 21.29 -40.21 -3.22
CA CYS A 130 20.72 -39.01 -2.63
C CYS A 130 21.78 -38.11 -2.01
N MET A 131 22.72 -38.68 -1.23
CA MET A 131 23.81 -37.91 -0.62
C MET A 131 24.74 -37.28 -1.66
N SER A 132 25.06 -38.00 -2.74
CA SER A 132 25.83 -37.46 -3.86
C SER A 132 25.11 -36.28 -4.52
N CYS A 133 23.80 -36.40 -4.78
CA CYS A 133 23.02 -35.29 -5.34
C CYS A 133 22.97 -34.07 -4.40
N VAL A 134 22.83 -34.28 -3.09
CA VAL A 134 22.86 -33.19 -2.10
C VAL A 134 24.22 -32.50 -2.08
N GLN A 135 25.33 -33.24 -2.17
CA GLN A 135 26.67 -32.65 -2.23
C GLN A 135 26.85 -31.78 -3.48
N LEU A 136 26.38 -32.23 -4.65
CA LEU A 136 26.40 -31.43 -5.89
C LEU A 136 25.53 -30.17 -5.77
N ALA A 137 24.34 -30.28 -5.17
CA ALA A 137 23.46 -29.14 -4.92
C ALA A 137 24.08 -28.12 -3.95
N LEU A 138 24.75 -28.58 -2.89
CA LEU A 138 25.47 -27.73 -1.94
C LEU A 138 26.68 -27.05 -2.57
N HIS A 139 27.42 -27.76 -3.44
CA HIS A 139 28.50 -27.16 -4.20
C HIS A 139 27.97 -26.00 -5.07
N ARG A 140 26.87 -26.20 -5.80
CA ARG A 140 26.22 -25.12 -6.56
C ARG A 140 25.71 -23.98 -5.68
N TRP A 141 25.16 -24.29 -4.50
CA TRP A 141 24.72 -23.27 -3.54
C TRP A 141 25.87 -22.36 -3.10
N GLN A 142 27.06 -22.92 -2.88
CA GLN A 142 28.24 -22.15 -2.48
C GLN A 142 28.78 -21.24 -3.62
N LEU A 143 28.52 -21.60 -4.88
CA LEU A 143 28.87 -20.77 -6.04
C LEU A 143 27.92 -19.58 -6.23
N LEU A 144 26.72 -19.64 -5.63
CA LEU A 144 25.75 -18.56 -5.74
C LEU A 144 26.08 -17.40 -4.79
N PRO A 145 25.67 -16.16 -5.15
CA PRO A 145 25.83 -15.01 -4.28
C PRO A 145 25.05 -15.16 -2.96
N ARG A 146 25.24 -14.29 -1.97
CA ARG A 146 24.60 -14.49 -0.65
C ARG A 146 23.09 -14.25 -0.72
N VAL A 147 22.29 -15.09 -0.05
CA VAL A 147 20.80 -15.03 -0.07
C VAL A 147 20.23 -13.63 0.27
N HIS A 148 20.87 -12.89 1.17
CA HIS A 148 20.38 -11.59 1.65
C HIS A 148 20.44 -10.47 0.61
N THR A 149 21.08 -10.67 -0.55
CA THR A 149 21.13 -9.67 -1.63
C THR A 149 19.89 -9.70 -2.53
N GLY A 150 18.91 -10.56 -2.24
CA GLY A 150 17.66 -10.62 -2.98
C GLY A 150 17.78 -11.35 -4.33
N CYS A 151 18.85 -12.14 -4.53
CA CYS A 151 19.02 -12.94 -5.73
C CYS A 151 18.07 -14.15 -5.74
N GLY A 152 17.22 -14.23 -6.78
CA GLY A 152 16.28 -15.35 -7.00
C GLY A 152 16.94 -16.66 -7.47
N ALA A 153 18.25 -16.68 -7.69
CA ALA A 153 18.99 -17.84 -8.21
C ALA A 153 18.98 -19.06 -7.26
N HIS A 154 18.70 -18.87 -5.98
CA HIS A 154 18.56 -19.97 -5.02
C HIS A 154 17.24 -20.73 -5.17
N LYS A 155 16.21 -20.14 -5.79
CA LYS A 155 14.88 -20.76 -5.87
C LYS A 155 14.89 -22.14 -6.54
N PRO A 156 15.56 -22.35 -7.69
CA PRO A 156 15.66 -23.68 -8.30
C PRO A 156 16.38 -24.70 -7.41
N LEU A 157 17.42 -24.29 -6.65
CA LEU A 157 18.10 -25.18 -5.70
C LEU A 157 17.23 -25.51 -4.49
N LEU A 158 16.43 -24.56 -3.99
CA LEU A 158 15.45 -24.82 -2.92
C LEU A 158 14.36 -25.78 -3.40
N HIS A 159 13.91 -25.64 -4.65
CA HIS A 159 12.99 -26.58 -5.28
C HIS A 159 13.61 -27.97 -5.41
N LEU A 160 14.87 -28.05 -5.84
CA LEU A 160 15.64 -29.29 -5.87
C LEU A 160 15.72 -29.95 -4.49
N PHE A 161 16.06 -29.20 -3.43
CA PHE A 161 16.07 -29.76 -2.07
C PHE A 161 14.70 -30.28 -1.65
N HIS A 162 13.61 -29.62 -2.05
CA HIS A 162 12.26 -30.12 -1.81
C HIS A 162 12.03 -31.47 -2.50
N GLN A 163 12.34 -31.58 -3.79
CA GLN A 163 12.24 -32.84 -4.54
C GLN A 163 13.08 -33.95 -3.90
N MET A 164 14.31 -33.64 -3.45
CA MET A 164 15.20 -34.61 -2.81
C MET A 164 14.64 -35.18 -1.51
N VAL A 165 13.93 -34.37 -0.71
CA VAL A 165 13.29 -34.86 0.51
C VAL A 165 12.13 -35.80 0.16
N GLU A 166 11.28 -35.45 -0.82
CA GLU A 166 10.19 -36.35 -1.25
C GLU A 166 10.72 -37.65 -1.88
N LEU A 167 11.84 -37.58 -2.61
CA LEU A 167 12.53 -38.75 -3.17
C LEU A 167 13.01 -39.70 -2.08
N ARG A 168 13.66 -39.17 -1.03
CA ARG A 168 14.11 -39.97 0.11
C ARG A 168 12.93 -40.60 0.86
N GLU A 169 11.86 -39.83 1.10
CA GLU A 169 10.62 -40.33 1.71
C GLU A 169 9.98 -41.42 0.85
N THR A 170 9.98 -41.27 -0.48
CA THR A 170 9.48 -42.29 -1.43
C THR A 170 10.31 -43.56 -1.37
N GLY A 171 11.64 -43.47 -1.33
CA GLY A 171 12.48 -44.67 -1.22
C GLY A 171 12.29 -45.42 0.09
N ASN A 172 12.05 -44.72 1.21
CA ASN A 172 11.67 -45.37 2.47
C ASN A 172 10.33 -46.11 2.33
N ILE A 173 9.33 -45.48 1.70
CA ILE A 173 8.04 -46.11 1.39
C ILE A 173 8.22 -47.37 0.54
N MET A 174 9.07 -47.33 -0.48
CA MET A 174 9.38 -48.49 -1.34
C MET A 174 10.14 -49.59 -0.60
N ALA A 175 11.10 -49.23 0.26
CA ALA A 175 11.81 -50.19 1.12
C ALA A 175 10.86 -50.89 2.11
N ASP A 176 9.92 -50.15 2.69
CA ASP A 176 8.90 -50.69 3.58
C ASP A 176 7.97 -51.66 2.84
N MET A 177 7.52 -51.28 1.64
CA MET A 177 6.73 -52.17 0.78
C MET A 177 7.50 -53.44 0.40
N ALA A 178 8.77 -53.32 0.02
CA ALA A 178 9.60 -54.47 -0.31
C ALA A 178 9.79 -55.41 0.90
N ARG A 179 9.97 -54.86 2.11
CA ARG A 179 10.00 -55.65 3.36
C ARG A 179 8.68 -56.37 3.63
N MET A 180 7.55 -55.70 3.40
CA MET A 180 6.22 -56.32 3.54
C MET A 180 6.03 -57.48 2.54
N MET A 181 6.41 -57.31 1.27
CA MET A 181 6.36 -58.36 0.25
C MET A 181 7.19 -59.59 0.64
N MET A 182 8.42 -59.37 1.13
CA MET A 182 9.30 -60.44 1.60
C MET A 182 8.72 -61.19 2.80
N SER A 183 8.11 -60.48 3.75
CA SER A 183 7.49 -61.09 4.94
C SER A 183 6.21 -61.89 4.64
N SER A 184 5.52 -61.59 3.54
CA SER A 184 4.28 -62.26 3.11
C SER A 184 4.53 -63.53 2.28
N GLY A 185 5.77 -63.93 2.03
CA GLY A 185 6.12 -65.07 1.18
C GLY A 185 5.86 -64.84 -0.32
N ALA A 186 5.50 -63.62 -0.73
CA ALA A 186 5.28 -63.24 -2.11
C ALA A 186 6.63 -62.93 -2.78
N ASN A 187 7.31 -63.97 -3.26
CA ASN A 187 8.56 -63.86 -4.01
C ASN A 187 8.30 -63.27 -5.42
N GLY A 188 8.10 -61.96 -5.51
CA GLY A 188 7.91 -61.24 -6.78
C GLY A 188 6.50 -61.30 -7.39
N GLN A 189 5.49 -61.78 -6.66
CA GLN A 189 4.08 -61.67 -7.06
C GLN A 189 3.40 -60.49 -6.35
N LYS A 190 2.43 -59.84 -7.03
CA LYS A 190 1.64 -58.70 -6.51
C LYS A 190 1.04 -59.03 -5.13
N LEU A 191 0.95 -58.04 -4.24
CA LEU A 191 0.33 -58.23 -2.93
C LEU A 191 -1.17 -58.44 -3.13
N ASN A 192 -1.63 -59.69 -2.97
CA ASN A 192 -3.04 -60.00 -3.04
C ASN A 192 -3.70 -59.53 -1.72
N GLY A 193 -4.66 -58.60 -1.81
CA GLY A 193 -5.29 -57.99 -0.63
C GLY A 193 -5.92 -59.02 0.32
N GLY A 194 -6.34 -60.17 -0.21
CA GLY A 194 -6.86 -61.30 0.59
C GLY A 194 -5.79 -62.08 1.37
N ALA A 195 -4.52 -62.09 0.93
CA ALA A 195 -3.43 -62.82 1.60
C ALA A 195 -2.91 -62.08 2.85
N LEU A 196 -2.99 -60.74 2.85
CA LEU A 196 -2.65 -59.91 4.02
C LEU A 196 -3.65 -60.05 5.17
N ILE A 197 -4.91 -60.41 4.89
CA ILE A 197 -5.97 -60.56 5.89
C ILE A 197 -5.86 -61.91 6.61
N ASN A 198 -5.47 -62.98 5.90
CA ASN A 198 -5.40 -64.34 6.46
C ASN A 198 -4.13 -64.63 7.29
N ALA A 199 -3.11 -63.77 7.21
CA ALA A 199 -1.81 -63.98 7.87
C ALA A 199 -1.64 -63.32 9.25
N GLY A 200 -2.71 -62.79 9.86
CA GLY A 200 -2.70 -62.36 11.27
C GLY A 200 -1.72 -61.25 11.69
N GLN A 201 -0.97 -60.62 10.78
CA GLN A 201 -0.03 -59.54 11.10
C GLN A 201 -0.34 -58.20 10.40
N LYS A 202 -0.95 -57.32 11.21
CA LYS A 202 -0.75 -55.87 11.39
C LYS A 202 -0.62 -54.95 10.15
N LYS A 203 -1.74 -54.26 9.90
CA LYS A 203 -1.94 -52.90 9.33
C LYS A 203 -1.34 -52.60 7.94
N PRO A 204 -2.09 -51.91 7.05
CA PRO A 204 -1.51 -51.34 5.84
C PRO A 204 -0.35 -50.40 6.17
N PRO A 205 0.58 -50.14 5.22
CA PRO A 205 1.66 -49.18 5.45
C PRO A 205 1.08 -47.86 5.94
N GLU A 206 1.66 -47.29 7.00
CA GLU A 206 1.19 -46.05 7.63
C GLU A 206 1.54 -44.83 6.76
N LEU A 207 0.99 -44.76 5.55
CA LEU A 207 1.23 -43.70 4.59
C LEU A 207 0.51 -42.41 4.97
N LYS A 208 -0.51 -42.48 5.83
CA LYS A 208 -1.35 -41.35 6.21
C LYS A 208 -0.54 -40.18 6.79
N ALA A 209 0.47 -40.46 7.61
CA ALA A 209 1.34 -39.42 8.19
C ALA A 209 2.20 -38.74 7.12
N THR A 210 2.79 -39.52 6.21
CA THR A 210 3.60 -39.00 5.10
C THR A 210 2.74 -38.19 4.11
N LEU A 211 1.56 -38.70 3.76
CA LEU A 211 0.59 -38.00 2.92
C LEU A 211 0.16 -36.66 3.54
N TYR A 212 -0.10 -36.64 4.86
CA TYR A 212 -0.42 -35.39 5.55
C TYR A 212 0.75 -34.40 5.48
N THR A 213 1.98 -34.89 5.69
CA THR A 213 3.20 -34.07 5.57
C THR A 213 3.36 -33.50 4.16
N TRP A 214 3.09 -34.29 3.12
CA TRP A 214 3.10 -33.86 1.71
C TRP A 214 1.99 -32.85 1.40
N ARG A 215 0.82 -32.95 2.04
CA ARG A 215 -0.27 -31.98 1.87
C ARG A 215 0.07 -30.60 2.46
N GLU A 216 0.83 -30.57 3.55
CA GLU A 216 1.28 -29.33 4.20
C GLU A 216 2.54 -28.74 3.55
N ARG A 217 3.43 -29.60 3.02
CA ARG A 217 4.64 -29.20 2.29
C ARG A 217 4.33 -28.96 0.81
N LEU A 218 4.00 -27.72 0.47
CA LEU A 218 3.68 -27.29 -0.90
C LEU A 218 4.57 -26.11 -1.32
N PRO A 219 4.80 -25.92 -2.63
CA PRO A 219 5.35 -24.67 -3.13
C PRO A 219 4.48 -23.47 -2.73
N ASN A 220 5.04 -22.26 -2.83
CA ASN A 220 4.27 -21.07 -2.53
C ASN A 220 3.25 -20.81 -3.64
N LYS A 221 2.16 -20.11 -3.29
CA LYS A 221 1.07 -19.78 -4.23
C LYS A 221 1.51 -18.93 -5.42
N TRP A 222 2.63 -18.22 -5.28
CA TRP A 222 3.23 -17.35 -6.28
C TRP A 222 4.42 -17.97 -7.02
N ASP A 223 4.82 -19.20 -6.67
CA ASP A 223 5.85 -19.92 -7.42
C ASP A 223 5.27 -20.38 -8.78
N ALA A 224 6.14 -20.60 -9.76
CA ALA A 224 5.71 -20.85 -11.13
C ALA A 224 4.96 -22.19 -11.22
N LEU A 225 3.99 -22.30 -12.12
CA LEU A 225 3.20 -23.53 -12.22
C LEU A 225 4.05 -24.76 -12.59
N LYS A 226 5.17 -24.57 -13.29
CA LYS A 226 6.15 -25.64 -13.57
C LYS A 226 6.71 -26.29 -12.29
N ASP A 227 6.98 -25.49 -11.26
CA ASP A 227 7.49 -25.98 -9.98
C ASP A 227 6.41 -26.78 -9.23
N TRP A 228 5.13 -26.43 -9.41
CA TRP A 228 4.02 -27.22 -8.87
C TRP A 228 3.83 -28.53 -9.64
N ASP A 229 3.92 -28.47 -10.96
CA ASP A 229 3.79 -29.61 -11.86
C ASP A 229 4.87 -30.66 -11.61
N ASP A 230 6.12 -30.26 -11.37
CA ASP A 230 7.23 -31.17 -11.04
C ASP A 230 6.90 -32.09 -9.86
N ILE A 231 6.53 -31.49 -8.72
CA ILE A 231 6.23 -32.24 -7.49
C ILE A 231 4.98 -33.09 -7.69
N PHE A 232 3.95 -32.55 -8.35
CA PHE A 232 2.67 -33.23 -8.50
C PHE A 232 2.70 -34.36 -9.53
N CYS A 233 3.48 -34.23 -10.60
CA CYS A 233 3.77 -35.33 -11.51
C CYS A 233 4.50 -36.45 -10.77
N TRP A 234 5.52 -36.12 -9.97
CA TRP A 234 6.23 -37.11 -9.15
C TRP A 234 5.29 -37.84 -8.19
N ARG A 235 4.50 -37.11 -7.38
CA ARG A 235 3.51 -37.72 -6.47
C ARG A 235 2.53 -38.65 -7.18
N THR A 236 2.04 -38.24 -8.35
CA THR A 236 1.12 -39.07 -9.15
C THR A 236 1.79 -40.38 -9.59
N GLU A 237 3.08 -40.33 -9.94
CA GLU A 237 3.83 -41.53 -10.28
C GLU A 237 4.05 -42.43 -9.05
N VAL A 238 4.42 -41.86 -7.90
CA VAL A 238 4.54 -42.62 -6.64
C VAL A 238 3.23 -43.34 -6.31
N PHE A 239 2.09 -42.66 -6.42
CA PHE A 239 0.78 -43.27 -6.18
C PHE A 239 0.42 -44.34 -7.21
N ARG A 240 0.85 -44.20 -8.47
CA ARG A 240 0.71 -45.25 -9.48
C ARG A 240 1.51 -46.49 -9.10
N ILE A 241 2.76 -46.32 -8.66
CA ILE A 241 3.61 -47.43 -8.21
C ILE A 241 2.97 -48.13 -7.01
N ILE A 242 2.54 -47.37 -6.00
CA ILE A 242 1.83 -47.90 -4.81
C ILE A 242 0.59 -48.69 -5.25
N THR A 243 -0.32 -48.08 -6.02
CA THR A 243 -1.57 -48.76 -6.43
C THR A 243 -1.31 -50.00 -7.29
N SER A 244 -0.28 -50.00 -8.15
CA SER A 244 0.08 -51.17 -8.94
C SER A 244 0.56 -52.37 -8.10
N ASN A 245 1.15 -52.10 -6.93
CA ASN A 245 1.60 -53.12 -5.99
C ASN A 245 0.44 -53.74 -5.18
N PHE A 246 -0.68 -53.01 -5.02
CA PHE A 246 -1.87 -53.40 -4.25
C PHE A 246 -3.11 -53.66 -5.13
N ALA A 247 -2.94 -53.88 -6.44
CA ALA A 247 -4.02 -53.87 -7.42
C ALA A 247 -5.19 -54.84 -7.16
N ASP A 248 -4.96 -55.90 -6.37
CA ASP A 248 -5.98 -56.90 -5.99
C ASP A 248 -6.63 -56.61 -4.60
N GLY A 249 -6.46 -55.39 -4.06
CA GLY A 249 -6.99 -54.94 -2.77
C GLY A 249 -8.40 -54.34 -2.83
N ASP A 250 -9.07 -54.28 -1.67
CA ASP A 250 -10.38 -53.63 -1.51
C ASP A 250 -10.37 -52.16 -2.02
N PRO A 251 -11.36 -51.72 -2.81
CA PRO A 251 -11.42 -50.34 -3.31
C PRO A 251 -11.35 -49.26 -2.23
N GLY A 252 -11.88 -49.52 -1.02
CA GLY A 252 -11.78 -48.61 0.12
C GLY A 252 -10.35 -48.47 0.65
N LEU A 253 -9.61 -49.57 0.70
CA LEU A 253 -8.19 -49.57 1.04
C LEU A 253 -7.37 -48.82 -0.01
N LEU A 254 -7.61 -49.08 -1.31
CA LEU A 254 -6.91 -48.40 -2.40
C LEU A 254 -7.12 -46.87 -2.38
N ALA A 255 -8.34 -46.41 -2.11
CA ALA A 255 -8.65 -44.99 -1.96
C ALA A 255 -7.92 -44.34 -0.76
N SER A 256 -7.62 -45.11 0.29
CA SER A 256 -6.84 -44.62 1.44
C SER A 256 -5.33 -44.56 1.20
N LEU A 257 -4.85 -45.26 0.17
CA LEU A 257 -3.42 -45.41 -0.16
C LEU A 257 -2.93 -44.40 -1.22
N HIS A 258 -3.83 -43.68 -1.91
CA HIS A 258 -3.46 -42.72 -2.96
C HIS A 258 -4.13 -41.35 -2.79
N ASP A 259 -3.39 -40.28 -3.13
CA ASP A 259 -3.89 -38.90 -3.04
C ASP A 259 -3.88 -38.16 -4.39
N THR A 260 -3.99 -38.92 -5.48
CA THR A 260 -4.01 -38.41 -6.85
C THR A 260 -5.14 -37.40 -7.10
N PRO A 261 -6.40 -37.63 -6.67
CA PRO A 261 -7.47 -36.66 -6.86
C PRO A 261 -7.18 -35.31 -6.22
N TRP A 262 -6.74 -35.29 -4.95
CA TRP A 262 -6.38 -34.06 -4.25
C TRP A 262 -5.26 -33.30 -4.97
N THR A 263 -4.22 -34.02 -5.40
CA THR A 263 -3.04 -33.44 -6.08
C THR A 263 -3.43 -32.73 -7.38
N MET A 264 -4.21 -33.39 -8.23
CA MET A 264 -4.70 -32.82 -9.50
C MET A 264 -5.67 -31.65 -9.30
N ILE A 265 -6.60 -31.78 -8.33
CA ILE A 265 -7.53 -30.68 -7.97
C ILE A 265 -6.75 -29.48 -7.45
N LYS A 266 -5.70 -29.71 -6.66
CA LYS A 266 -4.85 -28.65 -6.13
C LYS A 266 -4.09 -27.94 -7.26
N LEU A 267 -3.58 -28.68 -8.26
CA LEU A 267 -2.95 -28.10 -9.45
C LEU A 267 -3.92 -27.23 -10.25
N ALA A 268 -5.14 -27.73 -10.47
CA ALA A 268 -6.19 -26.96 -11.13
C ALA A 268 -6.57 -25.71 -10.32
N HIS A 269 -6.59 -25.81 -8.99
CA HIS A 269 -6.86 -24.66 -8.13
C HIS A 269 -5.78 -23.58 -8.25
N THR A 270 -4.49 -23.96 -8.25
CA THR A 270 -3.36 -23.02 -8.37
C THR A 270 -3.27 -22.43 -9.77
N GLY A 271 -3.40 -23.26 -10.82
CA GLY A 271 -3.47 -22.79 -12.21
C GLY A 271 -4.58 -21.76 -12.42
N ARG A 272 -5.78 -21.99 -11.86
CA ARG A 272 -6.91 -21.03 -11.98
C ARG A 272 -6.61 -19.71 -11.28
N LYS A 273 -5.88 -19.75 -10.17
CA LYS A 273 -5.46 -18.56 -9.41
C LYS A 273 -4.42 -17.75 -10.17
N GLN A 274 -3.53 -18.41 -10.90
CA GLN A 274 -2.52 -17.77 -11.76
C GLN A 274 -3.07 -17.33 -13.12
N GLY A 275 -4.26 -17.79 -13.51
CA GLY A 275 -4.93 -17.39 -14.76
C GLY A 275 -4.88 -18.43 -15.88
N LEU A 276 -4.21 -19.56 -15.65
CA LEU A 276 -3.93 -20.62 -16.62
C LEU A 276 -5.11 -21.61 -16.72
N ARG A 277 -6.11 -21.28 -17.54
CA ARG A 277 -7.36 -22.07 -17.66
C ARG A 277 -7.14 -23.45 -18.27
N GLU A 278 -6.35 -23.55 -19.34
CA GLU A 278 -6.18 -24.81 -20.08
C GLU A 278 -5.59 -25.91 -19.21
N VAL A 279 -4.56 -25.57 -18.43
CA VAL A 279 -3.92 -26.51 -17.47
C VAL A 279 -4.94 -27.05 -16.47
N CYS A 280 -5.86 -26.20 -16.00
CA CYS A 280 -6.91 -26.61 -15.08
C CYS A 280 -7.85 -27.63 -15.70
N LEU A 281 -8.31 -27.38 -16.93
CA LEU A 281 -9.24 -28.26 -17.63
C LEU A 281 -8.58 -29.61 -17.95
N ASN A 282 -7.33 -29.58 -18.43
CA ASN A 282 -6.56 -30.80 -18.70
C ASN A 282 -6.36 -31.63 -17.42
N SER A 283 -5.93 -31.00 -16.32
CA SER A 283 -5.72 -31.67 -15.03
C SER A 283 -7.01 -32.30 -14.48
N LEU A 284 -8.14 -31.59 -14.57
CA LEU A 284 -9.45 -32.11 -14.12
C LEU A 284 -10.01 -33.18 -15.06
N GLY A 285 -9.66 -33.13 -16.36
CA GLY A 285 -10.00 -34.14 -17.36
C GLY A 285 -9.34 -35.50 -17.11
N LYS A 286 -8.08 -35.49 -16.67
CA LYS A 286 -7.32 -36.71 -16.30
C LYS A 286 -7.91 -37.48 -15.11
N LEU A 287 -8.81 -36.88 -14.32
CA LEU A 287 -9.49 -37.53 -13.19
C LEU A 287 -10.70 -38.38 -13.59
N TYR A 288 -11.11 -38.39 -14.86
CA TYR A 288 -12.24 -39.24 -15.31
C TYR A 288 -11.81 -40.67 -15.65
N SER A 289 -10.50 -40.93 -15.78
CA SER A 289 -9.95 -42.19 -16.30
C SER A 289 -9.43 -43.15 -15.22
N GLY A 290 -9.51 -42.84 -13.92
CA GLY A 290 -9.02 -43.76 -12.89
C GLY A 290 -9.55 -43.50 -11.47
N GLY A 291 -10.25 -44.49 -10.92
CA GLY A 291 -10.42 -44.69 -9.47
C GLY A 291 -11.73 -44.20 -8.83
N THR A 292 -12.13 -44.89 -7.76
CA THR A 292 -13.18 -44.47 -6.80
C THR A 292 -12.73 -43.17 -6.11
N MET A 293 -13.48 -42.08 -6.29
CA MET A 293 -13.15 -40.76 -5.74
C MET A 293 -13.92 -40.49 -4.44
N ASP A 294 -13.25 -39.92 -3.44
CA ASP A 294 -13.90 -39.48 -2.21
C ASP A 294 -14.91 -38.34 -2.46
N VAL A 295 -15.96 -38.27 -1.63
CA VAL A 295 -17.05 -37.29 -1.78
C VAL A 295 -16.54 -35.85 -1.67
N GLN A 296 -15.54 -35.59 -0.81
CA GLN A 296 -14.97 -34.25 -0.65
C GLN A 296 -14.17 -33.81 -1.87
N ASP A 297 -13.45 -34.73 -2.51
CA ASP A 297 -12.70 -34.48 -3.73
C ASP A 297 -13.62 -34.35 -4.94
N ALA A 298 -14.69 -35.16 -5.00
CA ALA A 298 -15.75 -35.01 -5.99
C ALA A 298 -16.37 -33.60 -5.95
N PHE A 299 -16.68 -33.13 -4.75
CA PHE A 299 -17.17 -31.77 -4.54
C PHE A 299 -16.15 -30.71 -4.99
N ASN A 300 -14.88 -30.85 -4.59
CA ASN A 300 -13.83 -29.88 -4.95
C ASN A 300 -13.58 -29.84 -6.46
N LYS A 301 -13.58 -30.99 -7.15
CA LYS A 301 -13.51 -31.10 -8.61
C LYS A 301 -14.67 -30.34 -9.27
N LEU A 302 -15.90 -30.67 -8.89
CA LEU A 302 -17.11 -30.01 -9.41
C LEU A 302 -17.04 -28.49 -9.18
N ARG A 303 -16.69 -28.07 -7.97
CA ARG A 303 -16.57 -26.66 -7.60
C ARG A 303 -15.55 -25.92 -8.47
N GLU A 304 -14.37 -26.50 -8.71
CA GLU A 304 -13.35 -25.86 -9.54
C GLU A 304 -13.79 -25.79 -11.03
N GLN A 305 -14.44 -26.84 -11.57
CA GLN A 305 -15.02 -26.81 -12.93
C GLN A 305 -16.06 -25.68 -13.08
N ILE A 306 -16.99 -25.59 -12.13
CA ILE A 306 -18.03 -24.56 -12.12
C ILE A 306 -17.40 -23.14 -12.10
N ILE A 307 -16.39 -22.91 -11.26
CA ILE A 307 -15.74 -21.59 -11.17
C ILE A 307 -15.02 -21.24 -12.50
N ILE A 308 -14.46 -22.23 -13.19
CA ILE A 308 -13.83 -22.04 -14.51
C ILE A 308 -14.88 -21.58 -15.54
N CYS A 309 -16.04 -22.22 -15.59
CA CYS A 309 -17.14 -21.83 -16.47
C CYS A 309 -17.62 -20.39 -16.19
N HIS A 310 -17.62 -19.95 -14.92
CA HIS A 310 -18.04 -18.58 -14.58
C HIS A 310 -17.11 -17.49 -15.17
N LYS A 311 -15.81 -17.78 -15.34
CA LYS A 311 -14.88 -16.80 -15.92
C LYS A 311 -15.20 -16.46 -17.39
N GLN A 312 -15.95 -17.31 -18.10
CA GLN A 312 -16.24 -17.14 -19.51
C GLN A 312 -17.75 -16.92 -19.73
N PRO A 313 -18.18 -15.73 -20.20
CA PRO A 313 -19.60 -15.42 -20.39
C PRO A 313 -20.36 -16.44 -21.24
N ARG A 314 -19.70 -17.06 -22.22
CA ARG A 314 -20.29 -18.06 -23.13
C ARG A 314 -20.69 -19.37 -22.44
N GLU A 315 -20.05 -19.72 -21.32
CA GLU A 315 -20.24 -21.02 -20.64
C GLU A 315 -21.15 -20.93 -19.40
N HIS A 316 -21.74 -19.77 -19.11
CA HIS A 316 -22.56 -19.56 -17.91
C HIS A 316 -23.75 -20.53 -17.82
N ARG A 317 -24.40 -20.83 -18.95
CA ARG A 317 -25.49 -21.80 -19.03
C ARG A 317 -25.01 -23.23 -18.76
N GLY A 318 -23.85 -23.61 -19.30
CA GLY A 318 -23.24 -24.92 -19.06
C GLY A 318 -22.95 -25.14 -17.57
N GLY A 319 -22.33 -24.15 -16.92
CA GLY A 319 -22.06 -24.21 -15.47
C GLY A 319 -23.33 -24.32 -14.61
N LEU A 320 -24.42 -23.65 -14.99
CA LEU A 320 -25.70 -23.74 -14.28
C LEU A 320 -26.34 -25.13 -14.41
N ASN A 321 -26.29 -25.74 -15.61
CA ASN A 321 -26.79 -27.09 -15.85
C ASN A 321 -26.02 -28.14 -15.03
N MET A 322 -24.70 -27.98 -14.91
CA MET A 322 -23.89 -28.85 -14.04
C MET A 322 -24.38 -28.81 -12.59
N ILE A 323 -24.70 -27.63 -12.05
CA ILE A 323 -25.21 -27.50 -10.69
C ILE A 323 -26.58 -28.15 -10.53
N ASN A 324 -27.50 -27.90 -11.47
CA ASN A 324 -28.87 -28.43 -11.38
C ASN A 324 -28.92 -29.96 -11.52
N ASN A 325 -28.00 -30.55 -12.27
CA ASN A 325 -27.94 -32.01 -12.49
C ASN A 325 -27.15 -32.76 -11.40
N THR A 326 -26.59 -32.05 -10.42
CA THR A 326 -25.80 -32.69 -9.36
C THR A 326 -26.71 -33.21 -8.24
N ASN A 327 -26.54 -34.48 -7.83
CA ASN A 327 -27.24 -35.01 -6.64
C ASN A 327 -26.66 -34.38 -5.37
N LEU A 328 -27.50 -33.64 -4.62
CA LEU A 328 -27.10 -32.92 -3.42
C LEU A 328 -27.04 -33.81 -2.17
N GLU A 329 -27.63 -35.00 -2.16
CA GLU A 329 -27.77 -35.84 -0.95
C GLU A 329 -26.43 -36.22 -0.34
N PHE A 330 -25.42 -36.46 -1.18
CA PHE A 330 -24.06 -36.84 -0.76
C PHE A 330 -23.28 -35.71 -0.06
N PHE A 331 -23.74 -34.46 -0.15
CA PHE A 331 -22.98 -33.30 0.33
C PHE A 331 -23.39 -32.82 1.71
N ASN A 332 -22.40 -32.32 2.46
CA ASN A 332 -22.64 -31.65 3.74
C ASN A 332 -23.35 -30.29 3.55
N SER A 333 -23.90 -29.74 4.63
CA SER A 333 -24.65 -28.47 4.57
C SER A 333 -23.82 -27.30 4.02
N LYS A 334 -22.51 -27.23 4.32
CA LYS A 334 -21.62 -26.15 3.82
C LYS A 334 -21.34 -26.28 2.31
N GLN A 335 -21.17 -27.50 1.82
CA GLN A 335 -21.00 -27.81 0.41
C GLN A 335 -22.27 -27.51 -0.39
N LYS A 336 -23.44 -27.91 0.14
CA LYS A 336 -24.76 -27.53 -0.41
C LYS A 336 -24.91 -26.02 -0.51
N ALA A 337 -24.61 -25.29 0.57
CA ALA A 337 -24.66 -23.82 0.60
C ALA A 337 -23.72 -23.19 -0.45
N GLU A 338 -22.52 -23.72 -0.67
CA GLU A 338 -21.60 -23.23 -1.72
C GLU A 338 -22.15 -23.45 -3.13
N LEU A 339 -22.82 -24.58 -3.42
CA LEU A 339 -23.46 -24.83 -4.72
C LEU A 339 -24.62 -23.86 -4.97
N PHE A 340 -25.48 -23.63 -3.98
CA PHE A 340 -26.56 -22.65 -4.10
C PHE A 340 -26.03 -21.21 -4.23
N ARG A 341 -24.93 -20.88 -3.53
CA ARG A 341 -24.25 -19.59 -3.73
C ARG A 341 -23.73 -19.46 -5.16
N LEU A 342 -23.07 -20.48 -5.71
CA LEU A 342 -22.60 -20.49 -7.10
C LEU A 342 -23.76 -20.38 -8.09
N LYS A 343 -24.88 -21.07 -7.84
CA LYS A 343 -26.12 -20.93 -8.61
C LYS A 343 -26.61 -19.48 -8.63
N GLY A 344 -26.65 -18.81 -7.48
CA GLY A 344 -26.97 -17.39 -7.37
C GLY A 344 -26.03 -16.50 -8.20
N VAL A 345 -24.73 -16.80 -8.23
CA VAL A 345 -23.74 -16.08 -9.04
C VAL A 345 -24.04 -16.21 -10.54
N PHE A 346 -24.32 -17.42 -11.05
CA PHE A 346 -24.68 -17.61 -12.46
C PHE A 346 -26.00 -16.93 -12.81
N LEU A 347 -27.02 -17.06 -11.98
CA LEU A 347 -28.33 -16.43 -12.21
C LEU A 347 -28.19 -14.90 -12.24
N THR A 348 -27.35 -14.33 -11.38
CA THR A 348 -27.01 -12.90 -11.42
C THR A 348 -26.36 -12.51 -12.75
N SER A 349 -25.37 -13.29 -13.23
CA SER A 349 -24.70 -13.03 -14.50
C SER A 349 -25.61 -13.23 -15.72
N LEU A 350 -26.63 -14.09 -15.62
CA LEU A 350 -27.64 -14.31 -16.66
C LEU A 350 -28.79 -13.30 -16.61
N GLY A 351 -28.82 -12.40 -15.63
CA GLY A 351 -29.86 -11.37 -15.46
C GLY A 351 -31.14 -11.82 -14.74
N ALA A 352 -31.21 -13.07 -14.27
CA ALA A 352 -32.33 -13.61 -13.51
C ALA A 352 -32.29 -13.18 -12.04
N LYS A 353 -32.69 -11.93 -11.76
CA LYS A 353 -32.58 -11.28 -10.44
C LYS A 353 -33.37 -12.01 -9.33
N GLN A 354 -34.67 -12.26 -9.52
CA GLN A 354 -35.49 -12.84 -8.44
C GLN A 354 -35.04 -14.25 -8.04
N GLU A 355 -34.72 -15.09 -9.03
CA GLU A 355 -34.19 -16.43 -8.79
C GLU A 355 -32.81 -16.39 -8.13
N ALA A 356 -31.96 -15.44 -8.50
CA ALA A 356 -30.66 -15.24 -7.85
C ALA A 356 -30.83 -14.90 -6.36
N ASN A 357 -31.75 -14.00 -6.01
CA ASN A 357 -32.03 -13.66 -4.61
C ASN A 357 -32.49 -14.89 -3.81
N ASN A 358 -33.39 -15.69 -4.39
CA ASN A 358 -33.88 -16.92 -3.77
C ASN A 358 -32.74 -17.93 -3.57
N ALA A 359 -31.86 -18.10 -4.55
CA ALA A 359 -30.70 -18.99 -4.46
C ALA A 359 -29.72 -18.56 -3.36
N TYR A 360 -29.44 -17.25 -3.23
CA TYR A 360 -28.59 -16.74 -2.16
C TYR A 360 -29.23 -16.87 -0.77
N SER A 361 -30.52 -16.54 -0.64
CA SER A 361 -31.27 -16.70 0.61
C SER A 361 -31.28 -18.16 1.05
N HIS A 362 -31.54 -19.09 0.12
CA HIS A 362 -31.53 -20.52 0.39
C HIS A 362 -30.14 -21.02 0.80
N ALA A 363 -29.06 -20.55 0.15
CA ALA A 363 -27.69 -20.89 0.54
C ALA A 363 -27.38 -20.54 2.00
N VAL A 364 -27.83 -19.36 2.45
CA VAL A 364 -27.64 -18.88 3.82
C VAL A 364 -28.54 -19.62 4.80
N GLN A 365 -29.78 -19.96 4.43
CA GLN A 365 -30.69 -20.76 5.26
C GLN A 365 -30.14 -22.16 5.53
N ILE A 366 -29.50 -22.80 4.55
CA ILE A 366 -28.86 -24.11 4.73
C ILE A 366 -27.71 -24.03 5.74
N SER A 367 -26.91 -22.96 5.69
CA SER A 367 -25.74 -22.80 6.55
C SER A 367 -25.53 -21.33 6.92
N GLY A 368 -26.08 -20.92 8.06
CA GLY A 368 -25.93 -19.56 8.59
C GLY A 368 -24.47 -19.14 8.79
N ASP A 369 -23.60 -20.07 9.18
CA ASP A 369 -22.17 -19.78 9.42
C ASP A 369 -21.33 -19.60 8.14
N PHE A 370 -21.94 -19.68 6.96
CA PHE A 370 -21.22 -19.64 5.69
C PHE A 370 -20.92 -18.21 5.22
N ALA A 371 -19.80 -17.65 5.70
CA ALA A 371 -19.39 -16.27 5.45
C ALA A 371 -19.34 -15.85 3.96
N LYS A 372 -18.92 -16.76 3.06
CA LYS A 372 -18.88 -16.48 1.61
C LYS A 372 -20.28 -16.32 1.01
N GLY A 373 -21.27 -17.05 1.53
CA GLY A 373 -22.68 -16.94 1.12
C GLY A 373 -23.21 -15.55 1.39
N TRP A 374 -23.11 -15.09 2.64
CA TRP A 374 -23.45 -13.73 3.05
C TRP A 374 -22.72 -12.66 2.23
N TYR A 375 -21.42 -12.83 1.99
CA TYR A 375 -20.64 -11.88 1.20
C TYR A 375 -21.11 -11.77 -0.26
N SER A 376 -21.39 -12.90 -0.93
CA SER A 376 -21.92 -12.89 -2.30
C SER A 376 -23.33 -12.29 -2.35
N TRP A 377 -24.18 -12.58 -1.36
CA TRP A 377 -25.52 -12.01 -1.28
C TRP A 377 -25.50 -10.50 -1.04
N ALA A 378 -24.63 -10.03 -0.13
CA ALA A 378 -24.43 -8.60 0.14
C ALA A 378 -24.07 -7.85 -1.14
N ARG A 379 -23.16 -8.41 -1.94
CA ARG A 379 -22.74 -7.83 -3.21
C ARG A 379 -23.85 -7.79 -4.25
N TYR A 380 -24.68 -8.82 -4.29
CA TYR A 380 -25.85 -8.86 -5.15
C TYR A 380 -26.84 -7.74 -4.76
N CYS A 381 -27.17 -7.61 -3.46
CA CYS A 381 -28.04 -6.55 -2.95
C CYS A 381 -27.47 -5.14 -3.20
N ASP A 382 -26.16 -4.95 -3.05
CA ASP A 382 -25.46 -3.69 -3.32
C ASP A 382 -25.49 -3.34 -4.82
N GLY A 383 -25.38 -4.35 -5.70
CA GLY A 383 -25.57 -4.19 -7.14
C GLY A 383 -26.98 -3.72 -7.50
N ILE A 384 -28.01 -4.29 -6.88
CA ILE A 384 -29.41 -3.80 -7.06
C ILE A 384 -29.56 -2.39 -6.52
N PHE A 385 -28.95 -2.09 -5.37
CA PHE A 385 -29.01 -0.75 -4.79
C PHE A 385 -28.38 0.29 -5.71
N ALA A 386 -27.27 -0.04 -6.38
CA ALA A 386 -26.66 0.84 -7.37
C ALA A 386 -27.58 1.15 -8.57
N GLU A 387 -28.48 0.24 -8.94
CA GLU A 387 -29.44 0.43 -10.03
C GLU A 387 -30.75 1.12 -9.58
N GLN A 388 -31.33 0.70 -8.46
CA GLN A 388 -32.67 1.12 -8.03
C GLN A 388 -32.66 2.22 -6.97
N THR A 389 -31.54 2.44 -6.27
CA THR A 389 -31.36 3.42 -5.17
C THR A 389 -32.37 3.30 -4.02
N LYS A 390 -33.05 2.16 -3.86
CA LYS A 390 -34.02 1.91 -2.79
C LYS A 390 -33.34 1.60 -1.45
N VAL A 391 -33.73 2.29 -0.38
CA VAL A 391 -33.14 2.15 0.97
C VAL A 391 -33.21 0.72 1.51
N HIS A 392 -34.29 -0.02 1.26
CA HIS A 392 -34.43 -1.42 1.70
C HIS A 392 -33.31 -2.32 1.16
N CYS A 393 -32.88 -2.12 -0.09
CA CYS A 393 -31.78 -2.89 -0.68
C CYS A 393 -30.45 -2.56 0.01
N ALA A 394 -30.23 -1.30 0.41
CA ALA A 394 -29.05 -0.89 1.16
C ALA A 394 -29.03 -1.50 2.58
N VAL A 395 -30.18 -1.55 3.25
CA VAL A 395 -30.34 -2.21 4.56
C VAL A 395 -29.95 -3.68 4.46
N GLN A 396 -30.49 -4.40 3.47
CA GLN A 396 -30.18 -5.81 3.26
C GLN A 396 -28.70 -6.03 2.90
N ALA A 397 -28.13 -5.19 2.02
CA ALA A 397 -26.71 -5.26 1.67
C ALA A 397 -25.82 -5.06 2.89
N MET A 398 -26.11 -4.05 3.72
CA MET A 398 -25.35 -3.75 4.92
C MET A 398 -25.46 -4.86 5.96
N ALA A 399 -26.66 -5.37 6.23
CA ALA A 399 -26.87 -6.51 7.12
C ALA A 399 -26.05 -7.73 6.68
N CYS A 400 -26.08 -8.06 5.38
CA CYS A 400 -25.31 -9.18 4.83
C CYS A 400 -23.80 -8.95 4.90
N TYR A 401 -23.30 -7.72 4.68
CA TYR A 401 -21.88 -7.41 4.86
C TYR A 401 -21.45 -7.57 6.32
N LEU A 402 -22.23 -7.05 7.27
CA LEU A 402 -21.93 -7.18 8.70
C LEU A 402 -21.95 -8.66 9.14
N GLN A 403 -22.94 -9.45 8.72
CA GLN A 403 -22.96 -10.89 9.00
C GLN A 403 -21.77 -11.65 8.39
N ALA A 404 -21.39 -11.31 7.15
CA ALA A 404 -20.21 -11.90 6.53
C ALA A 404 -18.92 -11.58 7.29
N ILE A 405 -18.82 -10.38 7.89
CA ILE A 405 -17.70 -9.97 8.74
C ILE A 405 -17.72 -10.73 10.07
N ASN A 406 -18.90 -10.93 10.67
CA ASN A 406 -19.08 -11.70 11.91
C ASN A 406 -18.53 -13.12 11.77
N HIS A 407 -18.78 -13.76 10.63
CA HIS A 407 -18.23 -15.08 10.29
C HIS A 407 -16.79 -15.04 9.72
N ASN A 408 -16.02 -13.99 10.02
CA ASN A 408 -14.61 -13.81 9.70
C ASN A 408 -14.23 -13.87 8.20
N SER A 409 -15.11 -13.38 7.31
CA SER A 409 -14.75 -13.24 5.89
C SER A 409 -13.73 -12.12 5.68
N ALA A 410 -12.50 -12.50 5.34
CA ALA A 410 -11.43 -11.54 5.00
C ALA A 410 -11.78 -10.63 3.79
N GLY A 411 -12.65 -11.08 2.89
CA GLY A 411 -13.15 -10.27 1.77
C GLY A 411 -14.21 -9.27 2.22
N ALA A 412 -15.10 -9.66 3.15
CA ALA A 412 -16.13 -8.79 3.69
C ALA A 412 -15.53 -7.69 4.58
N ARG A 413 -14.46 -7.98 5.33
CA ARG A 413 -13.74 -6.97 6.13
C ARG A 413 -13.26 -5.77 5.31
N LEU A 414 -12.86 -6.00 4.05
CA LEU A 414 -12.47 -4.91 3.15
C LEU A 414 -13.65 -4.09 2.64
N MET A 415 -14.88 -4.64 2.67
CA MET A 415 -16.11 -3.92 2.34
C MET A 415 -16.65 -3.08 3.50
N MET A 416 -15.95 -3.01 4.63
CA MET A 416 -16.30 -2.09 5.71
C MET A 416 -16.33 -0.63 5.22
N SER A 417 -15.47 -0.29 4.24
CA SER A 417 -15.52 1.00 3.56
C SER A 417 -16.87 1.27 2.89
N ARG A 418 -17.47 0.24 2.27
CA ARG A 418 -18.80 0.33 1.65
C ARG A 418 -19.89 0.48 2.70
N VAL A 419 -19.81 -0.23 3.82
CA VAL A 419 -20.75 -0.09 4.94
C VAL A 419 -20.75 1.35 5.47
N LEU A 420 -19.57 1.93 5.72
CA LEU A 420 -19.43 3.32 6.18
C LEU A 420 -19.86 4.34 5.11
N TRP A 421 -19.76 3.99 3.83
CA TRP A 421 -20.33 4.80 2.75
C TRP A 421 -21.85 4.75 2.75
N LEU A 422 -22.45 3.56 2.83
CA LEU A 422 -23.91 3.39 2.87
C LEU A 422 -24.51 4.10 4.08
N LEU A 423 -23.86 4.04 5.25
CA LEU A 423 -24.29 4.76 6.44
C LEU A 423 -24.44 6.27 6.20
N SER A 424 -23.59 6.86 5.36
CA SER A 424 -23.71 8.29 5.01
C SER A 424 -24.91 8.64 4.10
N LEU A 425 -25.67 7.63 3.69
CA LEU A 425 -26.89 7.75 2.89
C LEU A 425 -28.16 7.47 3.74
N ASP A 426 -28.05 7.52 5.07
CA ASP A 426 -29.17 7.21 5.97
C ASP A 426 -30.39 8.13 5.74
N ASP A 427 -31.57 7.56 5.94
CA ASP A 427 -32.84 8.26 5.81
C ASP A 427 -33.19 9.03 7.09
N GLU A 428 -34.25 9.84 7.04
CA GLU A 428 -34.71 10.60 8.22
C GLU A 428 -35.14 9.70 9.38
N LYS A 429 -35.52 8.45 9.08
CA LYS A 429 -35.91 7.43 10.07
C LYS A 429 -34.71 6.71 10.71
N SER A 430 -33.49 6.98 10.22
CA SER A 430 -32.25 6.33 10.63
C SER A 430 -32.29 4.79 10.51
N THR A 431 -32.87 4.28 9.43
CA THR A 431 -33.07 2.85 9.19
C THR A 431 -31.74 2.12 9.04
N LEU A 432 -30.73 2.75 8.42
CA LEU A 432 -29.39 2.19 8.33
C LEU A 432 -28.70 2.26 9.69
N GLY A 433 -28.82 3.36 10.44
CA GLY A 433 -28.31 3.47 11.80
C GLY A 433 -28.78 2.33 12.72
N ARG A 434 -30.08 2.01 12.71
CA ARG A 434 -30.65 0.87 13.48
C ARG A 434 -30.08 -0.48 13.05
N THR A 435 -29.92 -0.68 11.74
CA THR A 435 -29.34 -1.91 11.19
C THR A 435 -27.88 -2.08 11.66
N LEU A 436 -27.12 -0.99 11.72
CA LEU A 436 -25.77 -0.98 12.28
C LEU A 436 -25.77 -1.27 13.78
N GLU A 437 -26.75 -0.79 14.54
CA GLU A 437 -26.85 -1.10 15.97
C GLU A 437 -27.10 -2.60 16.21
N THR A 438 -28.03 -3.19 15.47
CA THR A 438 -28.41 -4.61 15.60
C THR A 438 -27.25 -5.54 15.23
N TYR A 439 -26.61 -5.31 14.07
CA TYR A 439 -25.60 -6.22 13.54
C TYR A 439 -24.16 -5.77 13.80
N GLY A 440 -23.93 -4.50 14.11
CA GLY A 440 -22.60 -3.97 14.42
C GLY A 440 -22.11 -4.35 15.81
N ARG A 441 -23.01 -4.52 16.78
CA ARG A 441 -22.68 -4.98 18.14
C ARG A 441 -22.21 -6.43 18.21
N THR A 442 -22.59 -7.27 17.24
CA THR A 442 -22.12 -8.66 17.18
C THR A 442 -20.70 -8.76 16.64
N LEU A 443 -20.17 -7.70 16.03
CA LEU A 443 -18.84 -7.70 15.46
C LEU A 443 -17.75 -7.54 16.53
N PRO A 444 -16.61 -8.24 16.36
CA PRO A 444 -15.42 -7.96 17.16
C PRO A 444 -14.96 -6.51 17.01
N GLU A 445 -14.61 -5.87 18.13
CA GLU A 445 -14.31 -4.44 18.19
C GLU A 445 -13.10 -4.08 17.31
N TRP A 446 -12.12 -4.98 17.19
CA TRP A 446 -10.89 -4.73 16.45
C TRP A 446 -11.09 -4.44 14.95
N VAL A 447 -12.21 -4.89 14.37
CA VAL A 447 -12.53 -4.64 12.94
C VAL A 447 -12.68 -3.14 12.66
N TRP A 448 -13.04 -2.36 13.68
CA TRP A 448 -13.28 -0.93 13.57
C TRP A 448 -12.01 -0.07 13.71
N ILE A 449 -10.90 -0.64 14.20
CA ILE A 449 -9.67 0.12 14.49
C ILE A 449 -9.12 0.87 13.26
N PRO A 450 -9.00 0.25 12.06
CA PRO A 450 -8.52 0.97 10.87
C PRO A 450 -9.43 2.13 10.44
N TRP A 451 -10.67 2.16 10.93
CA TRP A 451 -11.72 3.09 10.55
C TRP A 451 -12.03 4.14 11.63
N ILE A 452 -11.26 4.19 12.73
CA ILE A 452 -11.42 5.20 13.79
C ILE A 452 -11.51 6.63 13.22
N PRO A 453 -10.66 7.07 12.26
CA PRO A 453 -10.78 8.40 11.70
C PRO A 453 -12.13 8.66 11.01
N GLN A 454 -12.70 7.66 10.34
CA GLN A 454 -14.00 7.73 9.66
C GLN A 454 -15.15 7.74 10.67
N LEU A 455 -15.06 6.91 11.72
CA LEU A 455 -16.05 6.86 12.80
C LEU A 455 -16.13 8.20 13.54
N LEU A 456 -14.98 8.82 13.85
CA LEU A 456 -14.94 10.15 14.47
C LEU A 456 -15.53 11.22 13.56
N THR A 457 -15.30 11.12 12.24
CA THR A 457 -15.93 12.02 11.27
C THR A 457 -17.45 11.84 11.22
N SER A 458 -17.95 10.61 11.38
CA SER A 458 -19.40 10.33 11.45
C SER A 458 -20.08 10.91 12.70
N LEU A 459 -19.35 11.29 13.76
CA LEU A 459 -19.93 11.98 14.92
C LEU A 459 -20.52 13.35 14.58
N THR A 460 -20.17 13.93 13.42
CA THR A 460 -20.75 15.20 12.95
C THR A 460 -22.03 14.99 12.14
N ARG A 461 -22.48 13.74 11.97
CA ARG A 461 -23.63 13.37 11.12
C ARG A 461 -24.77 12.84 11.98
N ARG A 462 -25.92 12.59 11.34
CA ARG A 462 -27.13 12.08 12.00
C ARG A 462 -26.90 10.71 12.68
N GLU A 463 -26.01 9.89 12.14
CA GLU A 463 -25.67 8.56 12.67
C GLU A 463 -24.82 8.58 13.97
N ALA A 464 -24.52 9.74 14.54
CA ALA A 464 -23.60 9.90 15.67
C ALA A 464 -23.95 9.03 16.89
N HIS A 465 -25.23 8.88 17.22
CA HIS A 465 -25.66 8.11 18.40
C HIS A 465 -25.22 6.64 18.33
N TYR A 466 -25.40 6.00 17.16
CA TYR A 466 -25.03 4.61 16.95
C TYR A 466 -23.51 4.42 16.97
N VAL A 467 -22.78 5.34 16.32
CA VAL A 467 -21.31 5.31 16.28
C VAL A 467 -20.69 5.56 17.65
N THR A 468 -21.30 6.41 18.48
CA THR A 468 -20.84 6.69 19.85
C THR A 468 -20.76 5.41 20.69
N THR A 469 -21.74 4.52 20.53
CA THR A 469 -21.74 3.22 21.24
C THR A 469 -20.57 2.33 20.81
N LEU A 470 -20.25 2.30 19.51
CA LEU A 470 -19.11 1.54 18.98
C LEU A 470 -17.76 2.12 19.45
N VAL A 471 -17.61 3.44 19.41
CA VAL A 471 -16.39 4.13 19.88
C VAL A 471 -16.19 3.91 21.38
N LYS A 472 -17.27 3.85 22.16
CA LYS A 472 -17.23 3.52 23.58
C LYS A 472 -16.76 2.08 23.84
N ALA A 473 -17.23 1.10 23.06
CA ALA A 473 -16.73 -0.28 23.17
C ALA A 473 -15.24 -0.38 22.80
N LEU A 474 -14.84 0.32 21.72
CA LEU A 474 -13.44 0.43 21.30
C LEU A 474 -12.54 1.06 22.38
N SER A 475 -12.97 2.14 23.02
CA SER A 475 -12.16 2.82 24.03
C SER A 475 -11.95 1.99 25.30
N GLN A 476 -12.86 1.07 25.61
CA GLN A 476 -12.73 0.12 26.73
C GLN A 476 -11.73 -1.01 26.43
N ARG A 477 -11.71 -1.52 25.19
CA ARG A 477 -10.84 -2.65 24.81
C ARG A 477 -9.47 -2.22 24.30
N TYR A 478 -9.42 -1.14 23.51
CA TYR A 478 -8.23 -0.62 22.84
C TYR A 478 -8.08 0.90 23.09
N PRO A 479 -7.83 1.34 24.34
CA PRO A 479 -7.79 2.76 24.67
C PRO A 479 -6.71 3.53 23.90
N GLN A 480 -5.51 2.95 23.74
CA GLN A 480 -4.37 3.63 23.11
C GLN A 480 -4.56 3.86 21.60
N SER A 481 -5.29 2.99 20.90
CA SER A 481 -5.55 3.17 19.46
C SER A 481 -6.53 4.31 19.18
N VAL A 482 -7.48 4.55 20.09
CA VAL A 482 -8.50 5.60 19.93
C VAL A 482 -7.98 6.97 20.39
N TYR A 483 -7.15 6.98 21.43
CA TYR A 483 -6.75 8.18 22.15
C TYR A 483 -6.16 9.29 21.27
N TYR A 484 -5.14 8.99 20.46
CA TYR A 484 -4.44 9.99 19.63
C TYR A 484 -5.38 10.69 18.64
N THR A 485 -6.10 9.91 17.83
CA THR A 485 -7.01 10.45 16.81
C THR A 485 -8.21 11.17 17.45
N MET A 486 -8.74 10.65 18.57
CA MET A 486 -9.86 11.27 19.29
C MET A 486 -9.47 12.61 19.93
N ARG A 487 -8.29 12.68 20.54
CA ARG A 487 -7.73 13.92 21.09
C ARG A 487 -7.53 14.97 20.00
N ALA A 488 -6.91 14.59 18.88
CA ALA A 488 -6.72 15.50 17.75
C ALA A 488 -8.05 15.98 17.17
N PHE A 489 -9.05 15.09 17.03
CA PHE A 489 -10.40 15.46 16.60
C PHE A 489 -11.08 16.44 17.57
N LEU A 490 -11.01 16.21 18.87
CA LEU A 490 -11.61 17.08 19.88
C LEU A 490 -11.02 18.49 19.85
N LEU A 491 -9.68 18.60 19.78
CA LEU A 491 -8.99 19.89 19.67
C LEU A 491 -9.37 20.63 18.38
N GLU A 492 -9.50 19.92 17.26
CA GLU A 492 -9.95 20.51 15.99
C GLU A 492 -11.34 21.15 16.11
N ARG A 493 -12.25 20.50 16.84
CA ARG A 493 -13.62 20.99 17.02
C ARG A 493 -13.72 22.15 17.99
N ARG A 494 -12.89 22.18 19.05
CA ARG A 494 -12.82 23.33 19.96
C ARG A 494 -12.22 24.58 19.30
N GLU A 495 -11.34 24.42 18.30
CA GLU A 495 -10.79 25.54 17.53
C GLU A 495 -11.79 26.14 16.52
N GLN A 496 -12.89 25.45 16.20
CA GLN A 496 -13.94 25.97 15.31
C GLN A 496 -14.93 26.80 16.14
N PRO A 497 -15.18 28.09 15.81
CA PRO A 497 -16.14 28.89 16.55
C PRO A 497 -17.53 28.27 16.43
N ASP A 498 -18.17 28.01 17.58
CA ASP A 498 -19.51 27.43 17.67
C ASP A 498 -20.50 28.28 16.87
N ARG A 499 -20.98 27.76 15.74
CA ARG A 499 -22.02 28.41 14.92
C ARG A 499 -23.44 28.18 15.48
N GLY A 500 -23.59 27.79 16.75
CA GLY A 500 -24.86 27.34 17.32
C GLY A 500 -25.17 27.77 18.75
N GLY A 501 -24.47 28.78 19.30
CA GLY A 501 -24.72 29.28 20.65
C GLY A 501 -25.25 30.71 20.64
N SER A 502 -26.48 30.89 21.11
CA SER A 502 -27.09 32.19 21.43
C SER A 502 -26.13 33.11 22.20
N SER A 503 -26.10 34.37 21.78
CA SER A 503 -25.36 35.47 22.39
C SER A 503 -25.60 35.58 23.89
N THR A 504 -24.57 35.40 24.71
CA THR A 504 -24.42 36.15 25.97
C THR A 504 -22.94 36.44 26.25
N ASN A 505 -22.64 37.74 26.25
CA ASN A 505 -21.52 38.47 26.87
C ASN A 505 -20.07 38.05 26.55
N ALA A 506 -19.46 38.88 25.71
CA ALA A 506 -18.02 39.06 25.58
C ALA A 506 -17.44 39.73 26.83
N ALA A 507 -16.56 39.03 27.55
CA ALA A 507 -15.42 39.56 28.32
C ALA A 507 -14.69 38.40 29.01
N ASP A 508 -13.76 37.74 28.31
CA ASP A 508 -12.54 37.15 28.90
C ASP A 508 -11.79 36.32 27.84
N SER A 509 -11.00 37.02 27.02
CA SER A 509 -10.02 36.41 26.13
C SER A 509 -8.61 36.72 26.65
N ASN A 510 -8.17 36.04 27.71
CA ASN A 510 -6.74 35.85 27.97
C ASN A 510 -6.46 34.83 29.08
N LYS A 511 -6.65 33.53 28.79
CA LYS A 511 -6.00 32.45 29.55
C LYS A 511 -5.62 31.31 28.62
N LEU A 512 -4.32 31.04 28.50
CA LEU A 512 -3.85 29.68 28.18
C LEU A 512 -4.40 28.70 29.23
N PRO A 513 -4.73 27.45 28.88
CA PRO A 513 -5.14 26.48 29.89
C PRO A 513 -3.98 26.22 30.86
N LYS A 514 -4.17 26.56 32.14
CA LYS A 514 -3.29 26.13 33.23
C LYS A 514 -3.43 24.62 33.41
N ALA A 515 -2.30 23.95 33.61
CA ALA A 515 -2.22 22.56 34.07
C ALA A 515 -3.13 22.35 35.29
N MET A 516 -3.96 21.32 35.24
CA MET A 516 -4.94 21.02 36.28
C MET A 516 -4.25 20.20 37.39
N SER A 517 -3.89 20.87 38.48
CA SER A 517 -3.51 20.23 39.74
C SER A 517 -4.74 19.53 40.35
N VAL A 518 -4.74 18.20 40.41
CA VAL A 518 -5.76 17.41 41.11
C VAL A 518 -5.44 17.38 42.60
N ARG A 519 -6.34 17.94 43.44
CA ARG A 519 -6.39 17.67 44.89
C ARG A 519 -7.30 16.46 45.13
N LEU A 520 -6.80 15.46 45.86
CA LEU A 520 -7.62 14.36 46.39
C LEU A 520 -8.47 14.83 47.58
N PRO A 521 -9.68 14.25 47.74
CA PRO A 521 -10.23 13.98 49.07
C PRO A 521 -10.31 12.47 49.33
N SER A 522 -9.91 12.15 50.55
CA SER A 522 -9.93 10.87 51.27
C SER A 522 -11.32 10.30 51.55
N GLY A 523 -11.39 8.96 51.60
CA GLY A 523 -12.18 8.19 52.59
C GLY A 523 -13.66 7.97 52.29
N GLY A 524 -14.05 6.70 52.11
CA GLY A 524 -15.45 6.30 52.09
C GLY A 524 -15.66 4.89 51.52
N THR A 525 -15.47 3.88 52.36
CA THR A 525 -15.79 2.47 52.09
C THR A 525 -17.30 2.28 51.95
N MET A 526 -17.78 1.62 50.89
CA MET A 526 -19.02 0.85 50.94
C MET A 526 -18.92 -0.43 50.11
N VAL A 527 -19.37 -1.51 50.73
CA VAL A 527 -19.23 -2.91 50.35
C VAL A 527 -20.60 -3.46 49.94
N CYS A 528 -20.65 -4.08 48.75
CA CYS A 528 -21.49 -5.22 48.29
C CYS A 528 -23.05 -5.09 48.29
N PRO A 529 -23.81 -5.98 47.59
CA PRO A 529 -23.43 -7.31 47.11
C PRO A 529 -23.85 -7.73 45.69
N ALA A 530 -23.17 -8.81 45.26
CA ALA A 530 -23.52 -9.67 44.14
C ALA A 530 -24.80 -10.49 44.41
N GLY A 531 -25.58 -10.73 43.36
CA GLY A 531 -26.71 -11.65 43.35
C GLY A 531 -26.65 -12.55 42.11
N THR A 532 -26.65 -13.86 42.35
CA THR A 532 -26.46 -14.93 41.37
C THR A 532 -27.78 -15.63 41.03
N LEU A 533 -27.86 -16.16 39.80
CA LEU A 533 -28.63 -17.34 39.32
C LEU A 533 -30.17 -17.27 39.20
N LYS A 534 -30.70 -17.55 37.99
CA LYS A 534 -31.17 -18.90 37.61
C LYS A 534 -31.59 -19.03 36.12
N LYS A 535 -31.31 -20.22 35.60
CA LYS A 535 -31.67 -20.84 34.31
C LYS A 535 -33.18 -20.87 34.07
N HIS A 536 -33.60 -20.85 32.81
CA HIS A 536 -34.64 -21.73 32.27
C HIS A 536 -34.28 -22.15 30.84
N ALA A 537 -34.33 -23.46 30.59
CA ALA A 537 -34.26 -24.10 29.29
C ALA A 537 -35.55 -24.90 29.09
N ARG A 538 -36.15 -24.81 27.88
CA ARG A 538 -36.97 -25.82 27.15
C ARG A 538 -37.58 -25.10 25.93
N GLN A 539 -37.20 -25.43 24.69
CA GLN A 539 -37.53 -26.59 23.82
C GLN A 539 -38.75 -26.33 22.90
N LEU A 540 -38.46 -26.48 21.59
CA LEU A 540 -39.31 -26.92 20.45
C LEU A 540 -40.43 -26.01 19.92
N GLN A 541 -40.30 -25.54 18.67
CA GLN A 541 -40.89 -26.20 17.49
C GLN A 541 -40.46 -25.52 16.17
N ALA A 542 -40.36 -26.34 15.13
CA ALA A 542 -40.05 -25.97 13.75
C ALA A 542 -41.30 -25.52 12.99
N GLY A 543 -41.17 -24.54 12.09
CA GLY A 543 -42.20 -24.15 11.13
C GLY A 543 -41.76 -22.95 10.28
N GLU A 544 -41.52 -23.21 8.99
CA GLU A 544 -41.56 -22.29 7.83
C GLU A 544 -40.83 -20.94 7.89
N ILE A 545 -39.66 -20.86 7.23
CA ILE A 545 -38.98 -19.59 6.93
C ILE A 545 -39.45 -19.08 5.56
N GLN A 546 -40.51 -18.26 5.56
CA GLN A 546 -40.76 -17.29 4.50
C GLN A 546 -39.69 -16.17 4.53
N ALA A 547 -39.51 -15.52 3.39
CA ALA A 547 -38.56 -14.43 3.15
C ALA A 547 -38.39 -13.48 4.36
N LEU A 548 -37.15 -13.12 4.69
CA LEU A 548 -36.83 -12.10 5.70
C LEU A 548 -37.77 -10.89 5.54
N PRO A 549 -38.68 -10.63 6.49
CA PRO A 549 -39.58 -9.51 6.38
C PRO A 549 -38.78 -8.21 6.49
N PRO A 550 -39.21 -7.11 5.84
CA PRO A 550 -38.70 -5.78 6.16
C PRO A 550 -38.92 -5.54 7.66
N PRO A 551 -38.03 -4.82 8.37
CA PRO A 551 -38.22 -4.56 9.79
C PRO A 551 -39.57 -3.88 10.01
N GLY A 552 -40.50 -4.62 10.60
CA GLY A 552 -41.82 -4.16 11.00
C GLY A 552 -41.67 -3.08 12.06
N VAL A 553 -42.35 -1.97 11.81
CA VAL A 553 -42.38 -0.79 12.66
C VAL A 553 -43.42 -1.03 13.76
N ASP A 554 -43.15 -1.88 14.74
CA ASP A 554 -44.05 -2.00 15.90
C ASP A 554 -43.29 -2.34 17.18
N GLY A 555 -43.38 -1.42 18.13
CA GLY A 555 -42.63 -1.42 19.38
C GLY A 555 -42.13 -0.01 19.68
N ALA A 556 -42.96 0.79 20.35
CA ALA A 556 -42.59 2.09 20.89
C ALA A 556 -41.44 1.94 21.91
N GLY A 557 -40.20 1.94 21.40
CA GLY A 557 -39.00 2.24 22.17
C GLY A 557 -38.94 3.75 22.49
N PRO A 558 -38.19 4.16 23.53
CA PRO A 558 -38.29 5.51 24.07
C PRO A 558 -38.02 6.56 23.00
N ALA A 559 -38.91 7.56 22.96
CA ALA A 559 -38.88 8.69 22.05
C ALA A 559 -37.49 9.33 21.98
N MET A 560 -37.09 9.72 20.77
CA MET A 560 -35.85 10.45 20.47
C MET A 560 -35.64 11.59 21.47
N ALA A 561 -34.56 11.50 22.25
CA ALA A 561 -34.00 12.68 22.89
C ALA A 561 -33.51 13.64 21.78
N PRO A 562 -33.80 14.94 21.89
CA PRO A 562 -33.39 15.90 20.88
C PRO A 562 -31.86 15.92 20.75
N THR A 563 -31.38 15.98 19.51
CA THR A 563 -29.98 16.15 19.08
C THR A 563 -29.45 17.53 19.48
N GLY A 564 -29.31 17.78 20.77
CA GLY A 564 -28.83 19.06 21.32
C GLY A 564 -27.33 19.11 21.63
N ALA A 565 -26.64 17.96 21.66
CA ALA A 565 -25.20 17.91 21.92
C ALA A 565 -24.42 17.96 20.60
N GLY A 566 -23.67 19.05 20.38
CA GLY A 566 -22.75 19.16 19.25
C GLY A 566 -21.69 18.05 19.26
N ALA A 567 -21.14 17.71 18.10
CA ALA A 567 -20.14 16.64 17.95
C ALA A 567 -18.93 16.79 18.90
N ALA A 568 -18.57 18.03 19.27
CA ALA A 568 -17.55 18.32 20.26
C ALA A 568 -17.92 17.82 21.67
N ALA A 569 -19.17 17.99 22.10
CA ALA A 569 -19.66 17.53 23.40
C ALA A 569 -19.66 16.00 23.48
N ILE A 570 -20.07 15.32 22.39
CA ILE A 570 -20.02 13.86 22.30
C ILE A 570 -18.57 13.35 22.41
N ALA A 571 -17.65 13.97 21.68
CA ALA A 571 -16.23 13.62 21.73
C ALA A 571 -15.62 13.89 23.12
N ASP A 572 -16.02 14.98 23.79
CA ASP A 572 -15.53 15.32 25.14
C ASP A 572 -16.04 14.33 26.20
N GLU A 573 -17.29 13.88 26.10
CA GLU A 573 -17.82 12.82 26.97
C GLU A 573 -17.07 11.50 26.75
N LEU A 574 -16.81 11.11 25.49
CA LEU A 574 -16.04 9.91 25.16
C LEU A 574 -14.60 9.97 25.70
N MET A 575 -13.92 11.11 25.53
CA MET A 575 -12.59 11.35 26.11
C MET A 575 -12.59 11.35 27.63
N SER A 576 -13.64 11.89 28.25
CA SER A 576 -13.80 11.90 29.71
C SER A 576 -14.08 10.50 30.25
N GLN A 577 -14.83 9.68 29.53
CA GLN A 577 -15.02 8.26 29.86
C GLN A 577 -13.73 7.46 29.72
N LEU A 578 -12.97 7.65 28.63
CA LEU A 578 -11.68 6.98 28.43
C LEU A 578 -10.70 7.32 29.56
N ARG A 579 -10.58 8.62 29.90
CA ARG A 579 -9.75 9.10 31.01
C ARG A 579 -10.20 8.57 32.37
N ARG A 580 -11.50 8.39 32.61
CA ARG A 580 -12.01 7.76 33.85
C ARG A 580 -11.73 6.26 33.91
N ALA A 581 -11.92 5.54 32.81
CA ALA A 581 -11.71 4.10 32.73
C ALA A 581 -10.22 3.71 32.83
N HIS A 582 -9.34 4.53 32.26
CA HIS A 582 -7.90 4.30 32.21
C HIS A 582 -7.13 5.53 32.71
N CYS A 583 -7.34 5.92 33.96
CA CYS A 583 -6.82 7.17 34.52
C CYS A 583 -5.29 7.28 34.49
N ALA A 584 -4.57 6.25 34.94
CA ALA A 584 -3.12 6.25 34.95
C ALA A 584 -2.54 6.32 33.53
N LEU A 585 -3.00 5.44 32.63
CA LEU A 585 -2.59 5.45 31.22
C LEU A 585 -2.89 6.79 30.52
N GLY A 586 -4.11 7.33 30.72
CA GLY A 586 -4.53 8.59 30.11
C GLY A 586 -3.75 9.80 30.63
N ALA A 587 -3.37 9.80 31.92
CA ALA A 587 -2.54 10.85 32.51
C ALA A 587 -1.12 10.82 31.96
N GLU A 588 -0.46 9.66 31.95
CA GLU A 588 0.89 9.51 31.40
C GLU A 588 0.96 9.85 29.91
N MET A 589 -0.04 9.42 29.12
CA MET A 589 -0.14 9.77 27.71
C MET A 589 -0.31 11.28 27.50
N GLU A 590 -1.14 11.97 28.30
CA GLU A 590 -1.29 13.43 28.19
C GLU A 590 0.04 14.12 28.56
N THR A 591 0.68 13.75 29.67
CA THR A 591 1.94 14.38 30.09
C THR A 591 3.04 14.23 29.05
N ILE A 592 3.22 13.02 28.49
CA ILE A 592 4.17 12.81 27.40
C ILE A 592 3.83 13.67 26.18
N LEU A 593 2.56 13.74 25.77
CA LEU A 593 2.17 14.54 24.61
C LEU A 593 2.33 16.03 24.85
N GLU A 594 2.00 16.54 26.04
CA GLU A 594 2.20 17.94 26.43
C GLU A 594 3.68 18.33 26.38
N GLU A 595 4.56 17.48 26.92
CA GLU A 595 6.01 17.68 26.86
C GLU A 595 6.51 17.74 25.41
N ILE A 596 6.04 16.84 24.54
CA ILE A 596 6.39 16.88 23.11
C ILE A 596 5.85 18.18 22.46
N ILE A 597 4.61 18.58 22.76
CA ILE A 597 3.97 19.79 22.17
C ILE A 597 4.71 21.08 22.55
N VAL A 598 5.22 21.18 23.78
CA VAL A 598 5.88 22.38 24.29
C VAL A 598 7.35 22.42 23.89
N HIS A 599 8.08 21.31 24.06
CA HIS A 599 9.54 21.31 23.99
C HIS A 599 10.13 20.99 22.60
N PHE A 600 9.35 20.39 21.69
CA PHE A 600 9.84 19.98 20.36
C PHE A 600 9.42 20.96 19.25
N ARG A 601 9.00 22.18 19.60
CA ARG A 601 8.77 23.26 18.62
C ARG A 601 10.10 23.77 18.05
N PRO A 602 10.13 24.16 16.76
CA PRO A 602 11.26 24.88 16.21
C PRO A 602 11.57 26.16 16.97
N GLU A 603 12.86 26.50 17.05
CA GLU A 603 13.24 27.78 17.67
C GLU A 603 12.83 28.95 16.75
N PRO A 604 12.56 30.16 17.29
CA PRO A 604 12.12 31.30 16.47
C PRO A 604 13.03 31.62 15.28
N GLY A 605 14.35 31.42 15.43
CA GLY A 605 15.31 31.61 14.32
C GLY A 605 15.18 30.58 13.20
N GLU A 606 14.88 29.34 13.54
CA GLU A 606 14.63 28.27 12.57
C GLU A 606 13.26 28.43 11.88
N GLU A 607 12.25 28.90 12.61
CA GLU A 607 10.96 29.26 12.03
C GLU A 607 11.09 30.42 11.04
N LEU A 608 11.88 31.45 11.38
CA LEU A 608 12.18 32.55 10.47
C LEU A 608 12.95 32.04 9.24
N HIS A 609 13.94 31.16 9.41
CA HIS A 609 14.66 30.53 8.30
C HIS A 609 13.69 29.79 7.36
N SER A 610 12.78 28.99 7.93
CA SER A 610 11.75 28.26 7.18
C SER A 610 10.83 29.22 6.42
N ALA A 611 10.43 30.33 7.04
CA ALA A 611 9.59 31.36 6.42
C ALA A 611 10.31 32.09 5.28
N VAL A 612 11.58 32.47 5.48
CA VAL A 612 12.43 33.09 4.46
C VAL A 612 12.64 32.14 3.29
N HIS A 613 12.90 30.86 3.55
CA HIS A 613 13.03 29.84 2.50
C HIS A 613 11.72 29.69 1.71
N ALA A 614 10.57 29.61 2.37
CA ALA A 614 9.27 29.53 1.71
C ALA A 614 8.95 30.79 0.87
N LEU A 615 9.31 31.99 1.36
CA LEU A 615 9.19 33.23 0.60
C LEU A 615 10.10 33.23 -0.63
N LEU A 616 11.33 32.75 -0.50
CA LEU A 616 12.29 32.65 -1.59
C LEU A 616 11.79 31.69 -2.68
N ILE A 617 11.26 30.52 -2.29
CA ILE A 617 10.62 29.57 -3.22
C ILE A 617 9.46 30.22 -3.96
N LYS A 618 8.59 30.97 -3.27
CA LYS A 618 7.51 31.72 -3.92
C LYS A 618 8.05 32.74 -4.92
N CYS A 619 9.16 33.41 -4.59
CA CYS A 619 9.81 34.32 -5.53
C CYS A 619 10.34 33.57 -6.77
N PHE A 620 10.92 32.38 -6.61
CA PHE A 620 11.33 31.55 -7.75
C PHE A 620 10.17 31.06 -8.62
N GLN A 621 8.94 31.03 -8.10
CA GLN A 621 7.75 30.70 -8.89
C GLN A 621 7.20 31.88 -9.71
N LEU A 622 7.52 33.13 -9.34
CA LEU A 622 7.06 34.35 -10.02
C LEU A 622 7.93 34.71 -11.24
N VAL A 623 8.21 33.74 -12.10
CA VAL A 623 9.18 33.85 -13.21
C VAL A 623 8.75 34.87 -14.29
N THR A 624 7.44 35.06 -14.45
CA THR A 624 6.84 35.92 -15.49
C THR A 624 6.93 37.42 -15.19
N LEU A 625 7.26 37.81 -13.96
CA LEU A 625 7.38 39.23 -13.60
C LEU A 625 8.78 39.75 -13.94
N PRO A 626 8.89 40.94 -14.57
CA PRO A 626 10.17 41.59 -14.82
C PRO A 626 10.92 41.87 -13.50
N MET A 627 12.25 41.77 -13.56
CA MET A 627 13.13 41.96 -12.40
C MET A 627 13.08 43.37 -11.78
N ASP A 628 12.72 44.37 -12.59
CA ASP A 628 12.62 45.78 -12.20
C ASP A 628 11.20 46.20 -11.75
N ASP A 629 10.24 45.27 -11.76
CA ASP A 629 8.85 45.54 -11.44
C ASP A 629 8.58 45.68 -9.93
N VAL A 630 7.46 46.30 -9.60
CA VAL A 630 7.00 46.55 -8.22
C VAL A 630 6.64 45.23 -7.52
N ILE A 631 7.00 45.12 -6.25
CA ILE A 631 6.71 43.93 -5.43
C ILE A 631 5.21 43.61 -5.46
N PRO A 632 4.80 42.38 -5.81
CA PRO A 632 3.41 41.98 -5.79
C PRO A 632 2.77 42.20 -4.41
N VAL A 633 1.55 42.74 -4.37
CA VAL A 633 0.80 43.04 -3.13
C VAL A 633 0.67 41.80 -2.23
N THR A 634 0.53 40.61 -2.83
CA THR A 634 0.48 39.32 -2.11
C THR A 634 1.80 38.98 -1.43
N LEU A 635 2.95 39.28 -2.06
CA LEU A 635 4.27 39.06 -1.50
C LEU A 635 4.55 40.08 -0.39
N LYS A 636 4.23 41.36 -0.62
CA LYS A 636 4.36 42.44 0.37
C LYS A 636 3.54 42.16 1.63
N SER A 637 2.26 41.83 1.49
CA SER A 637 1.40 41.47 2.63
C SER A 637 1.85 40.21 3.36
N THR A 638 2.48 39.25 2.66
CA THR A 638 3.06 38.06 3.29
C THR A 638 4.32 38.43 4.09
N LEU A 639 5.20 39.27 3.55
CA LEU A 639 6.37 39.82 4.26
C LEU A 639 5.96 40.58 5.52
N GLU A 640 4.98 41.48 5.43
CA GLU A 640 4.42 42.19 6.58
C GLU A 640 3.84 41.24 7.63
N ARG A 641 3.18 40.15 7.20
CA ARG A 641 2.66 39.13 8.11
C ARG A 641 3.77 38.35 8.81
N VAL A 642 4.87 38.05 8.11
CA VAL A 642 6.06 37.44 8.69
C VAL A 642 6.68 38.37 9.73
N CYS A 643 6.86 39.66 9.41
CA CYS A 643 7.35 40.65 10.36
C CYS A 643 6.47 40.73 11.61
N ARG A 644 5.15 40.91 11.43
CA ARG A 644 4.19 40.96 12.54
C ARG A 644 4.17 39.67 13.37
N LYS A 645 4.29 38.50 12.76
CA LYS A 645 4.30 37.21 13.48
C LYS A 645 5.56 37.07 14.35
N PHE A 646 6.74 37.36 13.81
CA PHE A 646 8.01 37.05 14.46
C PHE A 646 8.58 38.17 15.34
N PHE A 647 8.26 39.44 15.07
CA PHE A 647 8.84 40.60 15.78
C PHE A 647 7.87 41.37 16.68
N ASN A 648 6.64 40.89 16.88
CA ASN A 648 5.69 41.53 17.80
C ASN A 648 6.13 41.44 19.28
N ARG A 649 6.26 42.60 19.93
CA ARG A 649 6.69 42.79 21.32
C ARG A 649 5.56 42.72 22.36
N ASP A 650 4.30 42.96 21.98
CA ASP A 650 3.17 43.16 22.91
C ASP A 650 2.54 41.88 23.46
N ALA A 651 3.10 40.72 23.17
CA ALA A 651 2.58 39.45 23.67
C ALA A 651 3.20 39.12 25.04
N ALA A 652 2.48 39.42 26.13
CA ALA A 652 2.83 39.16 27.54
C ALA A 652 3.18 37.70 27.92
N HIS A 653 3.28 36.77 26.96
CA HIS A 653 3.47 35.33 27.17
C HIS A 653 4.56 34.69 26.30
N LYS A 654 5.51 35.46 25.73
CA LYS A 654 6.59 34.89 24.90
C LYS A 654 7.84 34.52 25.72
N SER A 655 8.46 33.38 25.37
CA SER A 655 9.67 32.84 26.00
C SER A 655 10.85 33.83 25.98
N PRO A 656 11.74 33.84 27.00
CA PRO A 656 12.95 34.67 27.01
C PRO A 656 13.84 34.47 25.78
N LYS A 657 13.85 33.25 25.21
CA LYS A 657 14.55 32.98 23.94
C LYS A 657 14.01 33.81 22.77
N HIS A 658 12.69 34.05 22.75
CA HIS A 658 12.04 34.85 21.71
C HIS A 658 12.36 36.35 21.87
N GLN A 659 12.39 36.87 23.09
CA GLN A 659 12.76 38.27 23.34
C GLN A 659 14.17 38.57 22.81
N ARG A 660 15.15 37.72 23.15
CA ARG A 660 16.52 37.82 22.63
C ARG A 660 16.60 37.70 21.11
N PHE A 661 15.75 36.87 20.51
CA PHE A 661 15.67 36.75 19.05
C PHE A 661 15.18 38.05 18.40
N VAL A 662 14.17 38.69 18.97
CA VAL A 662 13.62 39.97 18.46
C VAL A 662 14.69 41.06 18.54
N GLU A 663 15.39 41.19 19.67
CA GLU A 663 16.49 42.16 19.84
C GLU A 663 17.59 42.00 18.79
N LEU A 664 17.89 40.76 18.40
CA LEU A 664 19.02 40.45 17.52
C LEU A 664 18.73 40.70 16.03
N TYR A 665 17.49 40.49 15.57
CA TYR A 665 17.17 40.47 14.14
C TYR A 665 16.15 41.52 13.68
N GLN A 666 15.32 42.06 14.58
CA GLN A 666 14.21 42.95 14.20
C GLN A 666 14.69 44.17 13.41
N ALA A 667 15.62 44.94 13.98
CA ALA A 667 16.08 46.20 13.38
C ALA A 667 16.73 45.98 12.00
N THR A 668 17.52 44.91 11.86
CA THR A 668 18.17 44.58 10.58
C THR A 668 17.17 44.09 9.55
N PHE A 669 16.19 43.26 9.94
CA PHE A 669 15.18 42.71 9.03
C PHE A 669 14.22 43.78 8.53
N GLU A 670 13.72 44.65 9.43
CA GLU A 670 12.84 45.76 9.06
C GLU A 670 13.54 46.76 8.12
N LYS A 671 14.82 47.05 8.37
CA LYS A 671 15.65 47.88 7.48
C LYS A 671 15.82 47.26 6.09
N ASP A 672 16.09 45.95 6.02
CA ASP A 672 16.30 45.25 4.75
C ASP A 672 15.02 45.05 3.92
N PHE A 673 13.82 45.19 4.48
CA PHE A 673 12.57 44.99 3.73
C PHE A 673 11.65 46.23 3.69
N GLU A 674 12.10 47.38 4.22
CA GLU A 674 11.35 48.66 4.23
C GLU A 674 9.89 48.48 4.69
N VAL A 675 9.67 47.60 5.68
CA VAL A 675 8.34 47.32 6.21
C VAL A 675 7.96 48.49 7.11
N THR A 676 7.24 49.45 6.53
CA THR A 676 6.76 50.65 7.21
C THR A 676 5.80 50.28 8.33
N ASN A 677 6.12 50.64 9.58
CA ASN A 677 5.11 50.79 10.63
C ASN A 677 4.22 51.97 10.22
N GLU A 678 2.98 51.70 9.83
CA GLU A 678 1.98 52.72 9.51
C GLU A 678 1.81 53.75 10.65
N GLU A 679 2.10 53.34 11.89
CA GLU A 679 2.10 54.22 13.08
C GLU A 679 3.23 55.27 13.05
N LYS A 680 4.45 54.89 12.62
CA LYS A 680 5.58 55.83 12.53
C LYS A 680 5.42 56.83 11.38
N GLN A 681 4.75 56.45 10.30
CA GLN A 681 4.40 57.40 9.23
C GLN A 681 3.29 58.36 9.64
N LYS A 682 2.31 57.92 10.44
CA LYS A 682 1.32 58.83 11.04
C LYS A 682 1.96 59.79 12.05
N GLU A 683 2.89 59.33 12.88
CA GLU A 683 3.65 60.20 13.79
C GLU A 683 4.59 61.15 13.05
N ALA A 684 5.31 60.70 12.01
CA ALA A 684 6.18 61.55 11.21
C ALA A 684 5.38 62.55 10.35
N ALA A 685 4.23 62.16 9.81
CA ALA A 685 3.32 63.06 9.09
C ALA A 685 2.64 64.05 10.05
N ALA A 686 2.28 63.63 11.27
CA ALA A 686 1.77 64.52 12.30
C ALA A 686 2.84 65.50 12.81
N ALA A 687 4.09 65.05 12.97
CA ALA A 687 5.23 65.89 13.33
C ALA A 687 5.61 66.86 12.21
N ALA A 688 5.58 66.43 10.94
CA ALA A 688 5.78 67.28 9.77
C ALA A 688 4.64 68.30 9.58
N ALA A 689 3.39 67.89 9.84
CA ALA A 689 2.24 68.80 9.84
C ALA A 689 2.31 69.82 10.99
N ALA A 690 2.77 69.40 12.18
CA ALA A 690 3.01 70.30 13.31
C ALA A 690 4.17 71.28 13.04
N ALA A 691 5.24 70.83 12.39
CA ALA A 691 6.35 71.67 11.97
C ALA A 691 5.96 72.66 10.85
N ALA A 692 5.14 72.22 9.89
CA ALA A 692 4.59 73.09 8.85
C ALA A 692 3.60 74.12 9.40
N ALA A 693 2.82 73.76 10.43
CA ALA A 693 1.96 74.70 11.14
C ALA A 693 2.76 75.73 11.96
N ALA A 694 3.90 75.34 12.54
CA ALA A 694 4.81 76.26 13.22
C ALA A 694 5.56 77.21 12.26
N ALA A 695 5.80 76.77 11.02
CA ALA A 695 6.44 77.58 9.97
C ALA A 695 5.50 78.61 9.31
N ALA A 696 4.19 78.59 9.61
CA ALA A 696 3.21 79.53 9.09
C ALA A 696 3.09 80.82 9.94
N THR A 697 4.21 81.32 10.46
CA THR A 697 4.28 82.64 11.12
C THR A 697 4.90 83.64 10.14
N PRO A 698 4.25 84.77 9.81
CA PRO A 698 4.74 85.70 8.80
C PRO A 698 5.96 86.48 9.29
N GLY A 699 7.15 86.20 8.76
CA GLY A 699 8.30 87.11 8.85
C GLY A 699 9.68 86.53 9.23
N ALA A 700 10.13 85.41 8.66
CA ALA A 700 11.52 84.93 8.82
C ALA A 700 12.20 84.66 7.45
N PRO A 701 13.52 84.95 7.32
CA PRO A 701 14.25 84.94 6.04
C PRO A 701 14.47 83.51 5.50
N PRO A 702 14.78 83.35 4.19
CA PRO A 702 14.84 82.05 3.55
C PRO A 702 16.03 81.23 4.06
N VAL A 703 15.74 80.17 4.80
CA VAL A 703 16.73 79.13 5.14
C VAL A 703 16.98 78.30 3.88
N ALA A 704 18.24 78.19 3.49
CA ALA A 704 18.69 77.39 2.36
C ALA A 704 18.18 75.94 2.50
N VAL A 705 17.41 75.50 1.51
CA VAL A 705 17.02 74.10 1.32
C VAL A 705 18.30 73.29 1.09
N PRO A 706 18.66 72.31 1.94
CA PRO A 706 19.72 71.38 1.60
C PRO A 706 19.30 70.66 0.33
N ALA A 707 20.20 70.66 -0.66
CA ALA A 707 20.04 69.93 -1.91
C ALA A 707 19.46 68.55 -1.65
N ALA A 708 18.35 68.23 -2.33
CA ALA A 708 17.73 66.92 -2.31
C ALA A 708 18.81 65.87 -2.62
N THR A 709 19.22 65.15 -1.58
CA THR A 709 19.91 63.87 -1.75
C THR A 709 19.05 63.00 -2.66
N GLU A 710 19.69 62.44 -3.67
CA GLU A 710 19.13 61.57 -4.70
C GLU A 710 18.06 60.61 -4.15
N PRO A 711 17.00 60.29 -4.92
CA PRO A 711 15.93 59.43 -4.44
C PRO A 711 16.50 58.06 -4.07
N GLU A 712 16.45 57.73 -2.77
CA GLU A 712 16.81 56.40 -2.29
C GLU A 712 16.08 55.34 -3.12
N SER A 713 16.89 54.45 -3.69
CA SER A 713 16.51 53.52 -4.74
C SER A 713 15.36 52.60 -4.31
N ARG A 714 14.14 52.84 -4.85
CA ARG A 714 12.91 52.05 -4.69
C ARG A 714 13.17 50.53 -4.59
N MET A 715 12.55 49.86 -3.62
CA MET A 715 12.68 48.41 -3.44
C MET A 715 12.08 47.64 -4.63
N THR A 716 12.92 46.91 -5.37
CA THR A 716 12.55 46.07 -6.52
C THR A 716 12.50 44.59 -6.14
N LEU A 717 11.81 43.78 -6.96
CA LEU A 717 11.72 42.33 -6.74
C LEU A 717 13.10 41.65 -6.72
N THR A 718 14.05 42.09 -7.56
CA THR A 718 15.44 41.60 -7.56
C THR A 718 16.14 41.83 -6.23
N LYS A 719 16.00 43.04 -5.66
CA LYS A 719 16.56 43.35 -4.34
C LYS A 719 15.96 42.46 -3.27
N VAL A 720 14.65 42.21 -3.30
CA VAL A 720 13.95 41.32 -2.36
C VAL A 720 14.50 39.90 -2.46
N VAL A 721 14.66 39.35 -3.67
CA VAL A 721 15.21 38.00 -3.87
C VAL A 721 16.64 37.89 -3.33
N TYR A 722 17.51 38.84 -3.66
CA TYR A 722 18.90 38.83 -3.19
C TYR A 722 18.99 39.00 -1.66
N ARG A 723 18.17 39.88 -1.08
CA ARG A 723 18.08 40.07 0.38
C ARG A 723 17.54 38.80 1.06
N LEU A 724 16.48 38.17 0.53
CA LEU A 724 15.97 36.90 1.05
C LEU A 724 17.02 35.77 0.98
N LYS A 725 17.79 35.70 -0.10
CA LYS A 725 18.90 34.75 -0.24
C LYS A 725 20.01 35.01 0.78
N LYS A 726 20.39 36.27 0.99
CA LYS A 726 21.33 36.67 2.05
C LYS A 726 20.82 36.27 3.44
N TRP A 727 19.54 36.50 3.72
CA TRP A 727 18.91 36.11 4.99
C TRP A 727 18.83 34.59 5.15
N LYS A 728 18.51 33.84 4.09
CA LYS A 728 18.56 32.37 4.07
C LYS A 728 19.96 31.89 4.45
N HIS A 729 21.01 32.44 3.84
CA HIS A 729 22.39 32.08 4.16
C HIS A 729 22.79 32.46 5.60
N LEU A 730 22.46 33.67 6.05
CA LEU A 730 22.79 34.15 7.40
C LEU A 730 22.15 33.28 8.49
N LEU A 731 20.84 33.03 8.34
CA LEU A 731 20.09 32.19 9.27
C LEU A 731 20.55 30.73 9.16
N GLY A 732 20.75 30.24 7.94
CA GLY A 732 21.27 28.89 7.66
C GLY A 732 22.60 28.64 8.36
N CYS A 733 23.58 29.55 8.26
CA CYS A 733 24.88 29.42 8.94
C CYS A 733 24.76 29.27 10.46
N ARG A 734 23.75 29.86 11.09
CA ARG A 734 23.51 29.69 12.54
C ARG A 734 22.78 28.38 12.85
N VAL A 735 21.80 28.03 12.02
CA VAL A 735 21.04 26.78 12.12
C VAL A 735 21.95 25.56 11.90
N PHE A 736 22.82 25.58 10.90
CA PHE A 736 23.78 24.50 10.62
C PHE A 736 24.96 24.45 11.61
N ARG A 737 25.27 25.54 12.33
CA ARG A 737 26.23 25.54 13.44
C ARG A 737 25.65 24.92 14.71
N ALA A 738 24.32 24.82 14.83
CA ALA A 738 23.71 24.11 15.94
C ALA A 738 24.07 22.61 15.84
N PRO A 739 24.28 21.93 16.98
CA PRO A 739 24.63 20.52 16.98
C PRO A 739 23.47 19.71 16.37
N SER A 740 23.81 18.75 15.50
CA SER A 740 22.85 17.84 14.88
C SER A 740 22.15 16.92 15.88
N GLU A 741 22.74 16.75 17.07
CA GLU A 741 22.17 16.03 18.19
C GLU A 741 22.15 16.89 19.46
N VAL A 742 20.99 16.93 20.11
CA VAL A 742 20.78 17.66 21.35
C VAL A 742 20.44 16.64 22.45
N PRO A 743 21.06 16.72 23.65
CA PRO A 743 20.69 15.88 24.78
C PRO A 743 19.21 16.08 25.15
N LEU A 744 18.45 14.98 25.25
CA LEU A 744 17.02 15.01 25.57
C LEU A 744 16.75 15.72 26.90
N GLN A 745 17.63 15.54 27.89
CA GLN A 745 17.53 16.21 29.19
C GLN A 745 17.51 17.74 29.10
N ARG A 746 18.11 18.34 28.05
CA ARG A 746 18.04 19.79 27.80
C ARG A 746 16.74 20.20 27.12
N CYS A 747 16.12 19.30 26.37
CA CYS A 747 14.83 19.54 25.72
C CYS A 747 13.70 19.36 26.72
N SER A 748 13.58 18.17 27.32
CA SER A 748 12.59 17.80 28.31
C SER A 748 13.24 16.89 29.37
N PRO A 749 13.44 17.39 30.61
CA PRO A 749 13.91 16.58 31.73
C PRO A 749 12.96 15.43 32.05
N TYR A 750 11.64 15.64 31.91
CA TYR A 750 10.64 14.62 32.17
C TYR A 750 10.81 13.42 31.21
N LEU A 751 10.82 13.65 29.89
CA LEU A 751 10.96 12.55 28.92
C LEU A 751 12.29 11.80 29.06
N ALA A 752 13.35 12.48 29.52
CA ALA A 752 14.63 11.84 29.80
C ALA A 752 14.57 10.88 31.00
N GLN A 753 13.71 11.16 31.97
CA GLN A 753 13.49 10.36 33.19
C GLN A 753 12.40 9.31 33.03
N VAL A 754 11.57 9.39 31.97
CA VAL A 754 10.58 8.35 31.66
C VAL A 754 11.32 7.03 31.40
N HIS A 755 11.29 6.17 32.41
CA HIS A 755 11.85 4.83 32.40
C HIS A 755 10.79 3.86 32.92
N CYS A 756 10.36 2.94 32.07
CA CYS A 756 9.65 1.75 32.51
C CYS A 756 10.69 0.74 32.99
N GLU A 757 10.98 0.73 34.29
CA GLU A 757 11.96 -0.20 34.88
C GLU A 757 11.58 -1.67 34.66
N LEU A 758 12.58 -2.54 34.52
CA LEU A 758 12.40 -3.97 34.29
C LEU A 758 11.99 -4.76 35.55
N GLU A 759 12.23 -4.22 36.74
CA GLU A 759 12.08 -4.95 38.01
C GLU A 759 10.72 -4.73 38.69
N THR A 760 10.00 -3.65 38.38
CA THR A 760 8.62 -3.39 38.83
C THR A 760 7.55 -4.09 37.98
N TRP A 761 7.95 -5.12 37.21
CA TRP A 761 7.09 -5.84 36.26
C TRP A 761 5.94 -6.62 36.92
N HIS A 762 6.04 -6.94 38.20
CA HIS A 762 5.12 -7.81 38.93
C HIS A 762 4.10 -7.07 39.81
N SER A 763 4.19 -5.76 40.03
CA SER A 763 3.36 -5.07 41.03
C SER A 763 2.85 -3.68 40.61
N SER A 764 2.17 -3.57 39.48
CA SER A 764 1.03 -2.64 39.24
C SER A 764 0.68 -2.59 37.75
N SER A 765 -0.51 -3.08 37.40
CA SER A 765 -0.93 -3.34 36.02
C SER A 765 -1.56 -2.12 35.31
N GLN A 766 -1.05 -0.89 35.42
CA GLN A 766 -1.91 0.28 35.08
C GLN A 766 -1.45 1.36 34.07
N ALA A 767 -0.25 1.34 33.45
CA ALA A 767 0.02 2.27 32.33
C ALA A 767 1.18 1.86 31.39
N ARG A 768 1.10 0.68 30.75
CA ARG A 768 2.11 0.30 29.74
C ARG A 768 1.81 1.00 28.40
N ILE A 769 2.54 2.08 28.11
CA ILE A 769 2.41 2.83 26.85
C ILE A 769 3.00 2.02 25.70
N GLU A 770 2.25 1.90 24.61
CA GLU A 770 2.68 1.27 23.37
C GLU A 770 3.47 2.25 22.50
N ILE A 771 4.41 1.73 21.72
CA ILE A 771 4.99 2.53 20.65
C ILE A 771 3.86 2.97 19.69
N PRO A 772 3.74 4.29 19.40
CA PRO A 772 2.63 4.81 18.59
C PRO A 772 2.56 4.17 17.20
N GLY A 773 1.32 3.98 16.70
CA GLY A 773 1.07 3.59 15.30
C GLY A 773 1.12 2.10 14.96
N GLN A 774 1.35 1.21 15.94
CA GLN A 774 1.40 -0.25 15.71
C GLN A 774 0.09 -0.85 15.16
N TYR A 775 -1.06 -0.20 15.41
CA TYR A 775 -2.37 -0.63 14.91
C TYR A 775 -2.58 -0.40 13.40
N ALA A 776 -1.76 0.44 12.76
CA ALA A 776 -1.93 0.77 11.33
C ALA A 776 -1.59 -0.41 10.39
N SER A 777 -0.82 -1.37 10.87
CA SER A 777 -0.28 -2.49 10.07
C SER A 777 -0.96 -3.83 10.31
N CYS A 778 -1.98 -3.92 11.18
CA CYS A 778 -2.59 -5.19 11.56
C CYS A 778 -3.63 -5.67 10.53
N ASP A 779 -3.43 -6.90 10.02
CA ASP A 779 -4.38 -7.58 9.13
C ASP A 779 -5.38 -8.49 9.84
N GLY A 780 -5.21 -8.69 11.13
CA GLY A 780 -6.09 -9.47 12.00
C GLY A 780 -6.36 -8.74 13.31
N GLU A 781 -6.91 -9.47 14.27
CA GLU A 781 -7.07 -8.98 15.63
C GLU A 781 -5.70 -8.54 16.18
N PRO A 782 -5.54 -7.27 16.56
CA PRO A 782 -4.32 -6.81 17.17
C PRO A 782 -4.15 -7.53 18.51
N ARG A 783 -2.90 -7.83 18.85
CA ARG A 783 -2.54 -8.42 20.14
C ARG A 783 -1.74 -7.40 20.92
N PRO A 784 -2.39 -6.51 21.70
CA PRO A 784 -1.71 -5.48 22.48
C PRO A 784 -0.60 -6.03 23.39
N ASP A 785 -0.71 -7.28 23.81
CA ASP A 785 0.31 -7.95 24.64
C ASP A 785 1.63 -8.18 23.88
N LEU A 786 1.57 -8.35 22.56
CA LEU A 786 2.74 -8.52 21.68
C LEU A 786 3.23 -7.20 21.08
N HIS A 787 2.51 -6.10 21.30
CA HIS A 787 2.95 -4.78 20.85
C HIS A 787 4.18 -4.34 21.65
N ALA A 788 5.14 -3.75 20.95
CA ALA A 788 6.29 -3.12 21.58
C ALA A 788 5.81 -2.02 22.53
N LYS A 789 6.23 -2.10 23.80
CA LYS A 789 5.97 -1.07 24.81
C LYS A 789 7.13 -0.10 24.86
N LEU A 790 6.84 1.17 25.12
CA LEU A 790 7.86 2.19 25.32
C LEU A 790 8.62 1.86 26.62
N LEU A 791 9.91 1.54 26.50
CA LEU A 791 10.77 1.37 27.68
C LEU A 791 11.31 2.71 28.15
N ARG A 792 11.84 3.51 27.22
CA ARG A 792 12.40 4.84 27.48
C ARG A 792 12.60 5.61 26.18
N PHE A 793 12.76 6.91 26.30
CA PHE A 793 13.30 7.73 25.22
C PHE A 793 14.84 7.62 25.15
N HIS A 794 15.40 7.81 23.96
CA HIS A 794 16.84 7.89 23.79
C HIS A 794 17.38 9.17 24.43
N SER A 795 18.63 9.14 24.89
CA SER A 795 19.25 10.27 25.59
C SER A 795 19.52 11.48 24.68
N THR A 796 19.41 11.32 23.36
CA THR A 796 19.63 12.37 22.36
C THR A 796 18.47 12.47 21.38
N VAL A 797 18.20 13.70 20.93
CA VAL A 797 17.23 14.08 19.90
C VAL A 797 18.02 14.59 18.69
N SER A 798 17.76 14.05 17.50
CA SER A 798 18.40 14.56 16.28
C SER A 798 17.62 15.76 15.72
N VAL A 799 18.33 16.80 15.30
CA VAL A 799 17.77 17.95 14.59
C VAL A 799 18.09 17.80 13.10
N LEU A 800 17.06 17.59 12.29
CA LEU A 800 17.16 17.41 10.84
C LEU A 800 16.80 18.71 10.11
N HIS A 801 17.59 19.07 9.12
CA HIS A 801 17.35 20.23 8.26
C HIS A 801 16.96 19.74 6.87
N ARG A 802 15.65 19.68 6.60
CA ARG A 802 15.08 19.17 5.33
C ARG A 802 14.30 20.28 4.65
N HIS A 803 14.72 20.68 3.45
CA HIS A 803 14.03 21.69 2.62
C HIS A 803 13.72 23.00 3.37
N GLY A 804 14.75 23.54 4.03
CA GLY A 804 14.63 24.77 4.82
C GLY A 804 13.86 24.64 6.14
N PHE A 805 13.25 23.49 6.44
CA PHE A 805 12.58 23.21 7.70
C PHE A 805 13.52 22.52 8.69
N SER A 806 13.44 22.93 9.96
CA SER A 806 14.15 22.28 11.07
C SER A 806 13.19 21.39 11.83
N GLN A 807 13.40 20.07 11.75
CA GLN A 807 12.53 19.04 12.33
C GLN A 807 13.27 18.30 13.43
N ARG A 808 12.54 17.87 14.47
CA ARG A 808 13.11 17.10 15.57
C ARG A 808 12.75 15.64 15.39
N ARG A 809 13.75 14.77 15.43
CA ARG A 809 13.58 13.32 15.42
C ARG A 809 13.73 12.76 16.83
N LEU A 810 12.64 12.26 17.36
CA LEU A 810 12.56 11.60 18.65
C LEU A 810 12.82 10.10 18.47
N SER A 811 13.68 9.54 19.32
CA SER A 811 14.01 8.12 19.30
C SER A 811 13.45 7.43 20.55
N MET A 812 12.66 6.39 20.36
CA MET A 812 12.00 5.61 21.40
C MET A 812 12.56 4.19 21.42
N LEU A 813 12.93 3.67 22.59
CA LEU A 813 13.35 2.28 22.76
C LEU A 813 12.13 1.42 23.11
N GLY A 814 11.85 0.42 22.28
CA GLY A 814 10.78 -0.55 22.50
C GLY A 814 11.21 -1.71 23.39
N SER A 815 10.23 -2.39 23.98
CA SER A 815 10.42 -3.61 24.78
C SER A 815 10.99 -4.79 23.99
N ASP A 816 10.98 -4.73 22.66
CA ASP A 816 11.61 -5.67 21.73
C ASP A 816 13.10 -5.35 21.48
N GLY A 817 13.65 -4.33 22.14
CA GLY A 817 15.02 -3.86 21.98
C GLY A 817 15.24 -3.02 20.72
N ARG A 818 14.20 -2.78 19.91
CA ARG A 818 14.31 -1.96 18.69
C ARG A 818 14.17 -0.48 19.02
N ARG A 819 14.83 0.34 18.20
CA ARG A 819 14.70 1.81 18.24
C ARG A 819 13.71 2.25 17.18
N TYR A 820 12.72 3.01 17.60
CA TYR A 820 11.69 3.61 16.75
C TYR A 820 11.96 5.10 16.65
N PHE A 821 11.96 5.64 15.44
CA PHE A 821 12.23 7.06 15.22
C PHE A 821 10.98 7.75 14.69
N PHE A 822 10.64 8.89 15.29
CA PHE A 822 9.51 9.71 14.88
C PHE A 822 9.95 11.16 14.66
N LEU A 823 9.62 11.70 13.49
CA LEU A 823 9.68 13.12 13.22
C LEU A 823 8.48 13.82 13.82
N VAL A 824 8.77 14.85 14.60
CA VAL A 824 7.78 15.79 15.12
C VAL A 824 7.57 16.88 14.07
N GLN A 825 6.46 16.81 13.33
CA GLN A 825 6.17 17.74 12.24
C GLN A 825 4.94 18.60 12.53
N PHE A 826 5.06 19.89 12.25
CA PHE A 826 3.97 20.85 12.28
C PHE A 826 3.35 20.96 10.88
N ALA A 827 2.03 20.88 10.81
CA ALA A 827 1.30 20.88 9.57
C ALA A 827 -0.04 21.61 9.70
N ILE A 828 -0.63 21.97 8.57
CA ILE A 828 -2.01 22.51 8.55
C ILE A 828 -2.97 21.33 8.77
N PRO A 829 -4.11 21.50 9.48
CA PRO A 829 -5.02 20.39 9.80
C PRO A 829 -5.40 19.50 8.62
N HIS A 830 -5.70 20.08 7.46
CA HIS A 830 -6.04 19.28 6.27
C HIS A 830 -4.91 18.35 5.84
N VAL A 831 -3.65 18.80 5.92
CA VAL A 831 -2.48 18.00 5.55
C VAL A 831 -2.30 16.82 6.51
N THR A 832 -2.54 17.03 7.81
CA THR A 832 -2.52 15.94 8.80
C THR A 832 -3.57 14.88 8.46
N ARG A 833 -4.78 15.30 8.09
CA ARG A 833 -5.85 14.38 7.69
C ARG A 833 -5.52 13.65 6.39
N THR A 834 -5.02 14.34 5.38
CA THR A 834 -4.57 13.73 4.12
C THR A 834 -3.52 12.66 4.39
N ASP A 835 -2.52 12.93 5.24
CA ASP A 835 -1.45 11.96 5.52
C ASP A 835 -1.96 10.72 6.30
N GLU A 836 -2.96 10.86 7.19
CA GLU A 836 -3.67 9.72 7.79
C GLU A 836 -4.40 8.87 6.72
N ARG A 837 -5.02 9.52 5.72
CA ARG A 837 -5.72 8.84 4.62
C ARG A 837 -4.75 8.15 3.67
N VAL A 838 -3.59 8.74 3.43
CA VAL A 838 -2.49 8.15 2.65
C VAL A 838 -1.99 6.86 3.31
N MET A 839 -1.82 6.86 4.63
CA MET A 839 -1.47 5.66 5.39
C MET A 839 -2.50 4.54 5.17
N GLN A 840 -3.81 4.86 5.19
CA GLN A 840 -4.87 3.89 4.90
C GLN A 840 -4.79 3.36 3.45
N VAL A 841 -4.52 4.23 2.46
CA VAL A 841 -4.32 3.82 1.06
C VAL A 841 -3.16 2.86 0.94
N HIS A 842 -1.99 3.18 1.49
CA HIS A 842 -0.80 2.30 1.44
C HIS A 842 -1.05 0.96 2.12
N SER A 843 -1.76 0.96 3.26
CA SER A 843 -2.16 -0.27 3.97
C SER A 843 -3.06 -1.15 3.10
N MET A 844 -4.01 -0.56 2.37
CA MET A 844 -4.86 -1.28 1.43
C MET A 844 -4.09 -1.83 0.22
N LEU A 845 -3.20 -1.03 -0.35
CA LEU A 845 -2.37 -1.43 -1.49
C LEU A 845 -1.48 -2.62 -1.14
N ARG A 846 -0.83 -2.61 0.03
CA ARG A 846 -0.04 -3.74 0.53
C ARG A 846 -0.87 -5.04 0.52
N LYS A 847 -2.10 -5.01 1.05
CA LYS A 847 -2.99 -6.18 1.12
C LYS A 847 -3.35 -6.73 -0.26
N PHE A 848 -3.45 -5.87 -1.27
CA PHE A 848 -3.73 -6.30 -2.64
C PHE A 848 -2.50 -6.89 -3.32
N LEU A 849 -1.34 -6.28 -3.15
CA LEU A 849 -0.09 -6.75 -3.75
C LEU A 849 0.42 -8.04 -3.11
N GLU A 850 0.21 -8.26 -1.81
CA GLU A 850 0.60 -9.51 -1.15
C GLU A 850 -0.29 -10.70 -1.53
N ARG A 851 -1.55 -10.44 -1.91
CA ARG A 851 -2.53 -11.47 -2.28
C ARG A 851 -2.45 -11.86 -3.75
N ASP A 852 -1.91 -11.00 -4.60
CA ASP A 852 -1.76 -11.27 -6.02
C ASP A 852 -0.46 -12.05 -6.30
N PRO A 853 -0.53 -13.21 -6.99
CA PRO A 853 0.65 -14.05 -7.25
C PRO A 853 1.74 -13.34 -8.06
N GLN A 854 1.35 -12.52 -9.05
CA GLN A 854 2.29 -11.86 -9.94
C GLN A 854 3.10 -10.79 -9.17
N THR A 855 2.43 -9.96 -8.36
CA THR A 855 3.12 -8.93 -7.59
C THR A 855 3.92 -9.52 -6.43
N ARG A 856 3.41 -10.57 -5.77
CA ARG A 856 4.13 -11.25 -4.69
C ARG A 856 5.37 -12.01 -5.17
N GLY A 857 5.28 -12.69 -6.31
CA GLY A 857 6.43 -13.40 -6.91
C GLY A 857 7.60 -12.49 -7.29
N ARG A 858 7.31 -11.20 -7.55
CA ARG A 858 8.28 -10.13 -7.84
C ARG A 858 8.74 -9.35 -6.60
N ASP A 859 8.31 -9.75 -5.40
CA ASP A 859 8.56 -9.07 -4.11
C ASP A 859 8.17 -7.57 -4.11
N LEU A 860 7.05 -7.24 -4.76
CA LEU A 860 6.51 -5.88 -4.73
C LEU A 860 5.83 -5.63 -3.38
N ALA A 861 6.56 -5.00 -2.46
CA ALA A 861 6.07 -4.65 -1.14
C ALA A 861 5.89 -3.13 -0.98
N VAL A 862 4.73 -2.70 -0.46
CA VAL A 862 4.48 -1.29 -0.14
C VAL A 862 4.78 -1.05 1.34
N GLN A 863 5.64 -0.07 1.63
CA GLN A 863 5.83 0.42 2.99
C GLN A 863 4.64 1.31 3.38
N VAL A 864 4.05 1.05 4.54
CA VAL A 864 2.94 1.83 5.07
C VAL A 864 3.55 2.90 5.96
N PRO A 865 3.45 4.19 5.61
CA PRO A 865 3.97 5.26 6.44
C PRO A 865 3.14 5.37 7.72
N VAL A 866 3.76 5.25 8.90
CA VAL A 866 3.04 5.45 10.16
C VAL A 866 2.90 6.94 10.45
N VAL A 867 1.65 7.41 10.56
CA VAL A 867 1.28 8.79 10.88
C VAL A 867 0.36 8.81 12.09
N VAL A 868 0.76 9.51 13.16
CA VAL A 868 -0.01 9.61 14.41
C VAL A 868 -0.29 11.09 14.71
N PRO A 869 -1.54 11.56 14.65
CA PRO A 869 -1.87 12.94 14.99
C PRO A 869 -1.80 13.16 16.51
N ILE A 870 -1.05 14.17 16.95
CA ILE A 870 -1.03 14.60 18.37
C ILE A 870 -2.05 15.72 18.59
N THR A 871 -2.03 16.70 17.70
CA THR A 871 -2.99 17.81 17.62
C THR A 871 -3.38 18.00 16.14
N PRO A 872 -4.39 18.83 15.82
CA PRO A 872 -4.72 19.13 14.42
C PRO A 872 -3.51 19.66 13.65
N ARG A 873 -2.61 20.38 14.34
CA ARG A 873 -1.47 21.08 13.73
C ARG A 873 -0.12 20.38 13.94
N MET A 874 -0.11 19.21 14.57
CA MET A 874 1.12 18.52 14.96
C MET A 874 0.94 17.00 14.93
N ARG A 875 1.90 16.31 14.33
CA ARG A 875 1.86 14.85 14.14
C ARG A 875 3.24 14.23 14.34
N LEU A 876 3.24 12.95 14.64
CA LEU A 876 4.41 12.08 14.56
C LEU A 876 4.39 11.36 13.21
N MET A 877 5.50 11.40 12.49
CA MET A 877 5.72 10.61 11.29
C MET A 877 6.90 9.68 11.52
N GLU A 878 6.77 8.41 11.17
CA GLU A 878 7.90 7.48 11.23
C GLU A 878 9.07 7.98 10.37
N ASP A 879 10.29 7.80 10.87
CA ASP A 879 11.54 8.14 10.17
C ASP A 879 12.61 7.10 10.50
N HIS A 880 13.81 7.25 9.95
CA HIS A 880 14.97 6.41 10.28
C HIS A 880 16.27 7.15 9.99
N GLU A 881 17.36 6.83 10.69
CA GLU A 881 18.72 7.37 10.43
C GLU A 881 19.27 7.05 9.01
N ALA A 882 18.65 6.08 8.35
CA ALA A 882 19.03 5.61 7.04
C ALA A 882 18.25 6.34 5.92
N PHE A 883 17.22 7.10 6.28
CA PHE A 883 16.40 7.83 5.32
C PHE A 883 17.10 9.08 4.84
N VAL A 884 17.15 9.24 3.53
CA VAL A 884 17.73 10.39 2.83
C VAL A 884 16.80 10.82 1.70
N SER A 885 16.68 12.12 1.47
CA SER A 885 15.89 12.67 0.37
C SER A 885 16.74 12.95 -0.87
N LEU A 886 16.12 12.97 -2.05
CA LEU A 886 16.81 13.38 -3.29
C LEU A 886 17.33 14.83 -3.18
N GLY A 887 16.61 15.70 -2.46
CA GLY A 887 17.00 17.09 -2.22
C GLY A 887 18.28 17.20 -1.39
N GLU A 888 18.38 16.46 -0.28
CA GLU A 888 19.58 16.41 0.56
C GLU A 888 20.81 15.94 -0.22
N ILE A 889 20.65 14.96 -1.11
CA ILE A 889 21.75 14.44 -1.94
C ILE A 889 22.26 15.51 -2.91
N TYR A 890 21.35 16.24 -3.56
CA TYR A 890 21.69 17.34 -4.46
C TYR A 890 22.41 18.48 -3.72
N GLU A 891 21.84 18.96 -2.60
CA GLU A 891 22.44 20.02 -1.80
C GLU A 891 23.84 19.61 -1.30
N ALA A 892 24.01 18.37 -0.83
CA ALA A 892 25.29 17.85 -0.37
C ALA A 892 26.34 17.70 -1.48
N ASP A 893 25.95 17.41 -2.72
CA ASP A 893 26.88 17.37 -3.86
C ASP A 893 27.34 18.78 -4.27
N ARG A 894 26.41 19.75 -4.31
CA ARG A 894 26.72 21.15 -4.63
C ARG A 894 27.63 21.78 -3.58
N HIS A 895 27.34 21.57 -2.30
CA HIS A 895 28.20 22.03 -1.22
C HIS A 895 29.61 21.41 -1.26
N ARG A 896 29.74 20.13 -1.63
CA ARG A 896 31.06 19.49 -1.83
C ARG A 896 31.89 20.13 -2.95
N GLN A 897 31.23 20.70 -3.96
CA GLN A 897 31.88 21.42 -5.06
C GLN A 897 32.09 22.92 -4.74
N GLY A 898 31.68 23.40 -3.55
CA GLY A 898 31.72 24.82 -3.21
C GLY A 898 30.73 25.68 -3.99
N LEU A 899 29.73 25.06 -4.65
CA LEU A 899 28.74 25.73 -5.46
C LEU A 899 27.45 25.95 -4.67
N ASP A 900 26.76 27.04 -4.95
CA ASP A 900 25.48 27.36 -4.34
C ASP A 900 24.35 26.47 -4.92
N PRO A 901 23.54 25.77 -4.09
CA PRO A 901 22.40 24.99 -4.54
C PRO A 901 21.31 25.82 -5.24
N ASP A 902 21.16 27.10 -4.89
CA ASP A 902 20.13 27.99 -5.46
C ASP A 902 20.58 28.65 -6.78
N ALA A 903 21.84 28.50 -7.21
CA ALA A 903 22.36 29.16 -8.40
C ALA A 903 21.59 28.82 -9.70
N PRO A 904 21.22 27.55 -9.98
CA PRO A 904 20.43 27.23 -11.17
C PRO A 904 19.02 27.85 -11.16
N LEU A 905 18.44 28.04 -9.97
CA LEU A 905 17.12 28.68 -9.81
C LEU A 905 17.19 30.18 -10.13
N MET A 906 18.27 30.85 -9.73
CA MET A 906 18.52 32.25 -10.05
C MET A 906 18.71 32.45 -11.55
N LEU A 907 19.56 31.63 -12.19
CA LEU A 907 19.81 31.69 -13.63
C LEU A 907 18.52 31.56 -14.45
N CYS A 908 17.69 30.58 -14.09
CA CYS A 908 16.39 30.37 -14.73
C CYS A 908 15.47 31.57 -14.56
N ARG A 909 15.42 32.15 -13.36
CA ARG A 909 14.59 33.33 -13.11
C ARG A 909 15.06 34.55 -13.91
N GLU A 910 16.36 34.84 -13.92
CA GLU A 910 16.94 35.99 -14.61
C GLU A 910 16.71 35.95 -16.12
N ARG A 911 17.03 34.82 -16.77
CA ARG A 911 16.91 34.68 -18.22
C ARG A 911 15.46 34.67 -18.70
N VAL A 912 14.59 33.93 -18.01
CA VAL A 912 13.18 33.86 -18.41
C VAL A 912 12.48 35.20 -18.16
N SER A 913 12.79 35.90 -17.06
CA SER A 913 12.27 37.24 -16.80
C SER A 913 12.69 38.24 -17.89
N ALA A 914 13.96 38.20 -18.32
CA ALA A 914 14.46 39.04 -19.40
C ALA A 914 13.79 38.73 -20.76
N ALA A 915 13.60 37.44 -21.08
CA ALA A 915 12.93 37.02 -22.30
C ALA A 915 11.45 37.43 -22.35
N VAL A 916 10.74 37.32 -21.21
CA VAL A 916 9.34 37.74 -21.10
C VAL A 916 9.21 39.28 -21.18
N ALA A 917 10.15 40.02 -20.58
CA ALA A 917 10.17 41.48 -20.64
C ALA A 917 10.44 42.02 -22.06
N GLY A 918 11.18 41.28 -22.89
CA GLY A 918 11.46 41.65 -24.28
C GLY A 918 10.35 41.29 -25.29
N ALA A 919 9.26 40.65 -24.85
CA ALA A 919 8.19 40.21 -25.75
C ALA A 919 7.19 41.34 -26.08
N ALA A 920 6.80 41.45 -27.35
CA ALA A 920 5.85 42.47 -27.82
C ALA A 920 4.43 42.29 -27.25
N ASP A 921 3.97 41.04 -27.11
CA ASP A 921 2.60 40.69 -26.68
C ASP A 921 2.58 39.51 -25.68
N LYS A 922 1.45 39.32 -24.99
CA LYS A 922 1.27 38.23 -24.00
C LYS A 922 1.42 36.82 -24.56
N GLU A 923 1.01 36.58 -25.81
CA GLU A 923 1.18 35.26 -26.46
C GLU A 923 2.64 35.03 -26.88
N ALA A 924 3.30 36.06 -27.43
CA ALA A 924 4.73 36.04 -27.71
C ALA A 924 5.54 35.83 -26.42
N GLY A 925 5.12 36.41 -25.30
CA GLY A 925 5.72 36.23 -23.98
C GLY A 925 5.65 34.80 -23.47
N LYS A 926 4.50 34.11 -23.61
CA LYS A 926 4.36 32.69 -23.23
C LYS A 926 5.21 31.76 -24.10
N LYS A 927 5.32 32.06 -25.40
CA LYS A 927 6.16 31.30 -26.32
C LYS A 927 7.64 31.50 -25.99
N ALA A 928 8.07 32.74 -25.80
CA ALA A 928 9.42 33.10 -25.38
C ALA A 928 9.78 32.47 -24.02
N GLU A 929 8.85 32.46 -23.05
CA GLU A 929 9.01 31.79 -21.75
C GLU A 929 9.31 30.29 -21.92
N SER A 930 8.52 29.59 -22.73
CA SER A 930 8.69 28.15 -22.95
C SER A 930 9.99 27.82 -23.67
N GLU A 931 10.37 28.60 -24.69
CA GLU A 931 11.60 28.40 -25.46
C GLU A 931 12.83 28.69 -24.60
N GLU A 932 12.81 29.77 -23.82
CA GLU A 932 13.92 30.16 -22.97
C GLU A 932 14.09 29.17 -21.80
N ARG A 933 13.00 28.68 -21.21
CA ARG A 933 13.06 27.61 -20.20
C ARG A 933 13.75 26.36 -20.73
N LEU A 934 13.48 25.96 -21.97
CA LEU A 934 14.13 24.80 -22.59
C LEU A 934 15.63 25.04 -22.80
N LYS A 935 16.01 26.22 -23.29
CA LYS A 935 17.44 26.59 -23.45
C LYS A 935 18.18 26.58 -22.12
N VAL A 936 17.59 27.20 -21.09
CA VAL A 936 18.18 27.24 -19.74
C VAL A 936 18.26 25.84 -19.12
N PHE A 937 17.21 25.03 -19.28
CA PHE A 937 17.20 23.65 -18.82
C PHE A 937 18.35 22.84 -19.45
N ASN A 938 18.55 22.95 -20.76
CA ASN A 938 19.64 22.26 -21.47
C ASN A 938 21.03 22.79 -21.06
N GLU A 939 21.16 24.08 -20.79
CA GLU A 939 22.40 24.66 -20.27
C GLU A 939 22.71 24.14 -18.86
N ILE A 940 21.74 24.16 -17.94
CA ILE A 940 21.91 23.63 -16.57
C ILE A 940 22.26 22.14 -16.63
N CYS A 941 21.63 21.40 -17.53
CA CYS A 941 21.90 19.98 -17.69
C CYS A 941 23.29 19.67 -18.26
N SER A 942 23.82 20.53 -19.12
CA SER A 942 25.13 20.32 -19.76
C SER A 942 26.30 20.86 -18.94
N LYS A 943 26.14 22.01 -18.27
CA LYS A 943 27.24 22.72 -17.59
C LYS A 943 27.19 22.64 -16.06
N ASP A 944 26.02 22.80 -15.45
CA ASP A 944 25.94 23.03 -14.00
C ASP A 944 25.79 21.74 -13.18
N VAL A 945 24.90 20.85 -13.61
CA VAL A 945 24.50 19.67 -12.84
C VAL A 945 24.81 18.43 -13.66
N SER A 946 25.56 17.48 -13.09
CA SER A 946 25.82 16.18 -13.74
C SER A 946 24.62 15.24 -13.60
N ALA A 947 24.42 14.29 -14.51
CA ALA A 947 23.38 13.25 -14.38
C ALA A 947 23.74 12.11 -13.40
N ASP A 948 24.98 12.05 -12.93
CA ASP A 948 25.50 10.95 -12.12
C ASP A 948 25.45 11.20 -10.61
N ILE A 949 24.77 12.26 -10.14
CA ILE A 949 24.81 12.64 -8.71
C ILE A 949 24.32 11.50 -7.82
N LEU A 950 23.17 10.91 -8.19
CA LEU A 950 22.59 9.77 -7.47
C LEU A 950 23.47 8.53 -7.58
N THR A 951 24.02 8.26 -8.76
CA THR A 951 24.91 7.12 -9.00
C THR A 951 26.19 7.21 -8.17
N ARG A 952 26.85 8.38 -8.16
CA ARG A 952 28.03 8.66 -7.33
C ARG A 952 27.73 8.54 -5.84
N TYR A 953 26.57 9.03 -5.41
CA TYR A 953 26.15 8.89 -4.01
C TYR A 953 25.94 7.42 -3.61
N VAL A 954 25.23 6.64 -4.42
CA VAL A 954 24.95 5.22 -4.12
C VAL A 954 26.23 4.40 -4.08
N HIS A 955 27.16 4.59 -5.02
CA HIS A 955 28.47 3.94 -4.98
C HIS A 955 29.32 4.34 -3.77
N GLY A 956 29.14 5.54 -3.23
CA GLY A 956 29.77 5.97 -1.99
C GLY A 956 29.19 5.30 -0.73
N VAL A 957 27.90 4.96 -0.75
CA VAL A 957 27.19 4.33 0.38
C VAL A 957 27.30 2.81 0.35
N VAL A 958 27.18 2.20 -0.82
CA VAL A 958 27.16 0.75 -1.04
C VAL A 958 28.43 0.34 -1.76
N LYS A 959 29.27 -0.45 -1.08
CA LYS A 959 30.60 -0.83 -1.59
C LYS A 959 30.59 -2.06 -2.51
N ASP A 960 29.67 -2.99 -2.30
CA ASP A 960 29.65 -4.27 -3.03
C ASP A 960 28.84 -4.14 -4.33
N ALA A 961 29.40 -4.61 -5.46
CA ALA A 961 28.74 -4.54 -6.77
C ALA A 961 27.38 -5.28 -6.79
N GLU A 962 27.30 -6.41 -6.08
CA GLU A 962 26.07 -7.18 -5.89
C GLU A 962 25.01 -6.38 -5.13
N ALA A 963 25.42 -5.72 -4.04
CA ALA A 963 24.53 -4.88 -3.26
C ALA A 963 24.07 -3.63 -4.05
N VAL A 964 24.93 -3.06 -4.91
CA VAL A 964 24.55 -1.97 -5.81
C VAL A 964 23.51 -2.43 -6.82
N TRP A 965 23.67 -3.61 -7.43
CA TRP A 965 22.67 -4.17 -8.34
C TRP A 965 21.33 -4.41 -7.64
N ALA A 966 21.36 -5.03 -6.46
CA ALA A 966 20.18 -5.22 -5.64
C ALA A 966 19.53 -3.87 -5.29
N PHE A 967 20.32 -2.87 -4.89
CA PHE A 967 19.85 -1.53 -4.57
C PHE A 967 19.11 -0.91 -5.76
N ARG A 968 19.72 -0.91 -6.95
CA ARG A 968 19.11 -0.34 -8.18
C ARG A 968 17.80 -1.04 -8.53
N ARG A 969 17.74 -2.37 -8.43
CA ARG A 969 16.53 -3.16 -8.69
C ARG A 969 15.40 -2.82 -7.70
N HIS A 970 15.70 -2.79 -6.41
CA HIS A 970 14.70 -2.43 -5.38
C HIS A 970 14.24 -0.98 -5.52
N PHE A 971 15.16 -0.05 -5.79
CA PHE A 971 14.85 1.36 -6.03
C PHE A 971 13.91 1.52 -7.24
N ALA A 972 14.19 0.83 -8.35
CA ALA A 972 13.36 0.87 -9.55
C ALA A 972 11.93 0.35 -9.30
N ALA A 973 11.79 -0.76 -8.57
CA ALA A 973 10.47 -1.30 -8.20
C ALA A 973 9.69 -0.30 -7.32
N GLN A 974 10.34 0.27 -6.30
CA GLN A 974 9.69 1.19 -5.36
C GLN A 974 9.37 2.54 -6.01
N ALA A 975 10.25 3.04 -6.87
CA ALA A 975 9.98 4.20 -7.72
C ALA A 975 8.79 3.95 -8.67
N GLY A 976 8.65 2.74 -9.22
CA GLY A 976 7.50 2.33 -10.04
C GLY A 976 6.18 2.36 -9.27
N ILE A 977 6.16 1.86 -8.02
CA ILE A 977 4.98 1.94 -7.14
C ILE A 977 4.60 3.41 -6.89
N SER A 978 5.57 4.24 -6.48
CA SER A 978 5.33 5.66 -6.20
C SER A 978 4.87 6.41 -7.46
N SER A 979 5.46 6.11 -8.62
CA SER A 979 5.13 6.75 -9.91
C SER A 979 3.71 6.43 -10.37
N LEU A 980 3.29 5.17 -10.24
CA LEU A 980 1.92 4.77 -10.55
C LEU A 980 0.91 5.49 -9.66
N LEU A 981 1.18 5.57 -8.36
CA LEU A 981 0.30 6.28 -7.43
C LEU A 981 0.20 7.76 -7.79
N CYS A 982 1.33 8.42 -8.07
CA CYS A 982 1.34 9.83 -8.47
C CYS A 982 0.52 10.08 -9.73
N HIS A 983 0.59 9.17 -10.71
CA HIS A 983 -0.21 9.25 -11.93
C HIS A 983 -1.71 9.06 -11.67
N ILE A 984 -2.08 8.04 -10.89
CA ILE A 984 -3.49 7.70 -10.66
C ILE A 984 -4.23 8.81 -9.91
N PHE A 985 -3.64 9.34 -8.83
CA PHE A 985 -4.25 10.39 -8.00
C PHE A 985 -3.89 11.80 -8.45
N THR A 986 -3.13 11.96 -9.54
CA THR A 986 -2.65 13.27 -10.03
C THR A 986 -2.01 14.08 -8.90
N CYS A 987 -1.06 13.47 -8.21
CA CYS A 987 -0.36 14.14 -7.11
C CYS A 987 0.54 15.25 -7.63
N GLY A 988 0.38 16.45 -7.09
CA GLY A 988 1.25 17.59 -7.38
C GLY A 988 2.38 17.75 -6.36
N GLU A 989 3.21 18.77 -6.55
CA GLU A 989 4.26 19.19 -5.61
C GLU A 989 5.29 18.08 -5.31
N ARG A 990 5.70 17.33 -6.33
CA ARG A 990 6.63 16.19 -6.23
C ARG A 990 8.09 16.64 -6.22
N PHE A 991 8.41 17.51 -5.29
CA PHE A 991 9.74 18.07 -5.11
C PHE A 991 10.75 17.01 -4.63
N PRO A 992 12.05 17.14 -4.93
CA PRO A 992 13.03 16.10 -4.59
C PRO A 992 13.20 15.90 -3.07
N HIS A 993 12.86 16.89 -2.24
CA HIS A 993 12.88 16.74 -0.78
C HIS A 993 11.74 15.87 -0.22
N ARG A 994 10.66 15.65 -0.98
CA ARG A 994 9.53 14.79 -0.57
C ARG A 994 9.73 13.33 -0.94
N ILE A 995 10.71 13.02 -1.79
CA ILE A 995 11.06 11.66 -2.16
C ILE A 995 12.22 11.22 -1.27
N ILE A 996 11.88 10.44 -0.25
CA ILE A 996 12.80 9.90 0.73
C ILE A 996 12.97 8.41 0.44
N PHE A 997 14.19 7.90 0.56
CA PHE A 997 14.44 6.47 0.47
C PHE A 997 15.44 6.01 1.52
N ASP A 998 15.39 4.73 1.86
CA ASP A 998 16.34 4.09 2.76
C ASP A 998 17.64 3.78 2.04
N LYS A 999 18.75 4.35 2.52
CA LYS A 999 20.10 4.13 1.97
C LYS A 999 20.59 2.68 2.08
N ARG A 1000 19.97 1.84 2.91
CA ARG A 1000 20.30 0.41 3.08
C ARG A 1000 19.45 -0.51 2.22
N THR A 1001 18.13 -0.29 2.19
CA THR A 1001 17.18 -1.20 1.52
C THR A 1001 16.71 -0.68 0.15
N ALA A 1002 17.06 0.55 -0.21
CA ALA A 1002 16.60 1.23 -1.42
C ALA A 1002 15.08 1.44 -1.50
N ARG A 1003 14.35 1.22 -0.39
CA ARG A 1003 12.90 1.41 -0.34
C ARG A 1003 12.55 2.88 -0.35
N VAL A 1004 11.70 3.30 -1.29
CA VAL A 1004 11.18 4.66 -1.37
C VAL A 1004 10.05 4.80 -0.35
N VAL A 1005 10.23 5.70 0.60
CA VAL A 1005 9.26 6.03 1.65
C VAL A 1005 8.72 7.42 1.36
N SER A 1006 7.67 7.47 0.54
CA SER A 1006 6.99 8.72 0.20
C SER A 1006 5.94 9.02 1.26
N TRP A 1007 6.23 9.99 2.13
CA TRP A 1007 5.38 10.38 3.25
C TRP A 1007 4.24 11.32 2.86
N GLU A 1008 4.41 12.03 1.74
CA GLU A 1008 3.63 13.21 1.39
C GLU A 1008 2.92 13.05 0.04
N PHE A 1009 2.12 11.99 -0.05
CA PHE A 1009 1.29 11.69 -1.21
C PHE A 1009 -0.01 12.51 -1.18
N ARG A 1010 -0.12 13.61 -1.93
CA ARG A 1010 -1.28 14.51 -1.85
C ARG A 1010 -2.04 14.57 -3.16
N PRO A 1011 -3.34 14.20 -3.22
CA PRO A 1011 -4.14 14.35 -4.42
C PRO A 1011 -4.25 15.81 -4.87
N GLY A 1012 -4.09 16.06 -6.18
CA GLY A 1012 -4.28 17.39 -6.77
C GLY A 1012 -5.74 17.65 -7.11
N TYR A 1013 -6.39 18.58 -6.40
CA TYR A 1013 -7.77 19.00 -6.68
C TYR A 1013 -7.81 20.36 -7.38
N THR A 1014 -8.65 20.49 -8.41
CA THR A 1014 -9.01 21.79 -8.98
C THR A 1014 -9.89 22.59 -8.01
N HIS A 1015 -10.15 23.86 -8.32
CA HIS A 1015 -11.14 24.67 -7.56
C HIS A 1015 -12.53 24.01 -7.51
N ALA A 1016 -12.87 23.19 -8.51
CA ALA A 1016 -14.11 22.41 -8.55
C ALA A 1016 -14.05 21.12 -7.71
N GLY A 1017 -12.91 20.78 -7.11
CA GLY A 1017 -12.72 19.55 -6.35
C GLY A 1017 -12.56 18.29 -7.21
N LEU A 1018 -12.21 18.46 -8.49
CA LEU A 1018 -11.95 17.35 -9.41
C LEU A 1018 -10.46 17.01 -9.47
N LEU A 1019 -10.14 15.73 -9.58
CA LEU A 1019 -8.77 15.27 -9.85
C LEU A 1019 -8.39 15.63 -11.29
N GLU A 1020 -7.40 16.49 -11.42
CA GLU A 1020 -6.86 16.92 -12.71
C GLU A 1020 -5.34 17.04 -12.62
N GLN A 1021 -4.68 16.72 -13.74
CA GLN A 1021 -3.23 16.78 -13.81
C GLN A 1021 -2.80 18.24 -13.93
N ALA A 1022 -2.30 18.81 -12.84
CA ALA A 1022 -1.82 20.19 -12.80
C ALA A 1022 -0.41 20.37 -13.41
N GLU A 1023 0.38 19.30 -13.47
CA GLU A 1023 1.78 19.30 -13.93
C GLU A 1023 1.91 18.57 -15.26
N ASP A 1024 2.71 19.09 -16.21
CA ASP A 1024 2.88 18.49 -17.54
C ASP A 1024 3.43 17.05 -17.48
N VAL A 1025 4.32 16.78 -16.52
CA VAL A 1025 4.86 15.43 -16.30
C VAL A 1025 3.89 14.56 -15.47
N PRO A 1026 3.65 13.29 -15.85
CA PRO A 1026 2.71 12.43 -15.14
C PRO A 1026 3.22 12.02 -13.75
N PHE A 1027 4.53 11.81 -13.61
CA PHE A 1027 5.24 11.52 -12.37
C PHE A 1027 6.70 11.98 -12.49
N ARG A 1028 7.42 12.06 -11.37
CA ARG A 1028 8.82 12.47 -11.36
C ARG A 1028 9.72 11.32 -11.82
N LEU A 1029 10.28 11.44 -13.02
CA LEU A 1029 11.34 10.58 -13.52
C LEU A 1029 12.40 11.45 -14.21
N THR A 1030 13.32 11.98 -13.41
CA THR A 1030 14.38 12.86 -13.87
C THR A 1030 15.58 12.07 -14.38
N ARG A 1031 16.50 12.75 -15.06
CA ARG A 1031 17.71 12.11 -15.60
C ARG A 1031 18.56 11.43 -14.52
N ASN A 1032 18.73 11.98 -13.31
CA ASN A 1032 19.55 11.30 -12.30
C ASN A 1032 18.91 10.01 -11.82
N MET A 1033 17.57 9.99 -11.69
CA MET A 1033 16.84 8.76 -11.37
C MET A 1033 16.99 7.73 -12.51
N SER A 1034 16.84 8.19 -13.76
CA SER A 1034 17.02 7.36 -14.95
C SER A 1034 18.43 6.78 -15.04
N THR A 1035 19.47 7.59 -14.82
CA THR A 1035 20.87 7.16 -14.87
C THR A 1035 21.21 6.14 -13.78
N LEU A 1036 20.70 6.33 -12.55
CA LEU A 1036 20.87 5.35 -11.48
C LEU A 1036 20.24 4.00 -11.83
N MET A 1037 19.03 4.02 -12.39
CA MET A 1037 18.30 2.81 -12.79
C MET A 1037 18.89 2.18 -14.06
N SER A 1038 19.48 2.97 -14.95
CA SER A 1038 19.85 2.56 -16.31
C SER A 1038 18.61 2.22 -17.17
N PRO A 1039 18.70 2.30 -18.51
CA PRO A 1039 17.56 2.04 -19.40
C PRO A 1039 16.89 0.68 -19.17
N MET A 1040 17.68 -0.35 -18.88
CA MET A 1040 17.18 -1.70 -18.60
C MET A 1040 16.21 -1.77 -17.41
N LEU A 1041 16.46 -1.05 -16.31
CA LEU A 1041 15.55 -1.10 -15.16
C LEU A 1041 14.37 -0.14 -15.31
N VAL A 1042 14.49 0.90 -16.12
CA VAL A 1042 13.38 1.81 -16.46
C VAL A 1042 12.36 1.10 -17.35
N GLU A 1043 12.83 0.51 -18.46
CA GLU A 1043 11.96 -0.23 -19.38
C GLU A 1043 11.54 -1.60 -18.84
N GLY A 1044 12.38 -2.22 -18.01
CA GLY A 1044 12.09 -3.49 -17.36
C GLY A 1044 11.33 -3.31 -16.05
N VAL A 1045 12.06 -3.15 -14.94
CA VAL A 1045 11.51 -3.26 -13.58
C VAL A 1045 10.48 -2.18 -13.25
N LEU A 1046 10.72 -0.92 -13.64
CA LEU A 1046 9.81 0.19 -13.35
C LEU A 1046 8.49 0.01 -14.12
N ALA A 1047 8.55 -0.22 -15.44
CA ALA A 1047 7.35 -0.46 -16.26
C ALA A 1047 6.59 -1.72 -15.80
N LEU A 1048 7.31 -2.82 -15.56
CA LEU A 1048 6.76 -4.08 -15.02
C LEU A 1048 6.01 -3.86 -13.72
N THR A 1049 6.55 -3.06 -12.81
CA THR A 1049 5.93 -2.78 -11.51
C THR A 1049 4.64 -2.00 -11.69
N MET A 1050 4.62 -0.98 -12.56
CA MET A 1050 3.43 -0.17 -12.83
C MET A 1050 2.29 -1.01 -13.44
N VAL A 1051 2.59 -1.86 -14.42
CA VAL A 1051 1.59 -2.73 -15.08
C VAL A 1051 1.13 -3.86 -14.15
N SER A 1052 2.03 -4.50 -13.41
CA SER A 1052 1.66 -5.59 -12.49
C SER A 1052 0.79 -5.07 -11.34
N MET A 1053 1.13 -3.91 -10.79
CA MET A 1053 0.34 -3.25 -9.75
C MET A 1053 -1.03 -2.83 -10.28
N SER A 1054 -1.11 -2.22 -11.47
CA SER A 1054 -2.41 -1.84 -12.05
C SER A 1054 -3.30 -3.08 -12.31
N GLY A 1055 -2.73 -4.18 -12.79
CA GLY A 1055 -3.41 -5.47 -12.93
C GLY A 1055 -3.96 -6.01 -11.61
N ALA A 1056 -3.14 -6.04 -10.55
CA ALA A 1056 -3.53 -6.50 -9.23
C ALA A 1056 -4.66 -5.64 -8.61
N LEU A 1057 -4.58 -4.32 -8.76
CA LEU A 1057 -5.61 -3.38 -8.29
C LEU A 1057 -6.94 -3.57 -9.04
N MET A 1058 -6.88 -3.71 -10.37
CA MET A 1058 -8.06 -3.93 -11.21
C MET A 1058 -8.71 -5.30 -10.97
N ALA A 1059 -7.93 -6.33 -10.63
CA ALA A 1059 -8.46 -7.63 -10.23
C ALA A 1059 -9.33 -7.58 -8.96
N LYS A 1060 -9.24 -6.49 -8.18
CA LYS A 1060 -10.04 -6.21 -6.98
C LYS A 1060 -10.86 -4.91 -7.08
N LYS A 1061 -11.20 -4.50 -8.31
CA LYS A 1061 -12.00 -3.29 -8.62
C LYS A 1061 -13.20 -3.09 -7.69
N GLU A 1062 -13.96 -4.14 -7.45
CA GLU A 1062 -15.21 -4.10 -6.68
C GLU A 1062 -15.02 -3.71 -5.21
N VAL A 1063 -13.83 -3.95 -4.67
CA VAL A 1063 -13.45 -3.56 -3.30
C VAL A 1063 -12.75 -2.20 -3.30
N LEU A 1064 -11.95 -1.95 -4.34
CA LEU A 1064 -11.18 -0.72 -4.50
C LEU A 1064 -12.08 0.50 -4.71
N GLU A 1065 -13.15 0.39 -5.50
CA GLU A 1065 -14.06 1.50 -5.80
C GLU A 1065 -14.76 2.08 -4.54
N PRO A 1066 -15.44 1.28 -3.69
CA PRO A 1066 -15.99 1.78 -2.44
C PRO A 1066 -14.94 2.34 -1.48
N PHE A 1067 -13.76 1.72 -1.44
CA PHE A 1067 -12.65 2.19 -0.62
C PHE A 1067 -12.19 3.58 -1.05
N LEU A 1068 -11.94 3.79 -2.35
CA LEU A 1068 -11.55 5.09 -2.89
C LEU A 1068 -12.64 6.15 -2.72
N ALA A 1069 -13.91 5.77 -2.88
CA ALA A 1069 -15.03 6.70 -2.66
C ALA A 1069 -15.03 7.25 -1.22
N LEU A 1070 -14.81 6.39 -0.23
CA LEU A 1070 -14.76 6.78 1.18
C LEU A 1070 -13.54 7.67 1.48
N ILE A 1071 -12.36 7.28 1.00
CA ILE A 1071 -11.12 8.02 1.27
C ILE A 1071 -11.12 9.39 0.57
N LEU A 1072 -11.49 9.44 -0.71
CA LEU A 1072 -11.54 10.69 -1.47
C LEU A 1072 -12.63 11.63 -0.95
N ARG A 1073 -13.75 11.11 -0.43
CA ARG A 1073 -14.77 11.93 0.24
C ARG A 1073 -14.17 12.67 1.43
N ASP A 1074 -13.52 11.94 2.33
CA ASP A 1074 -12.98 12.50 3.56
C ASP A 1074 -11.84 13.50 3.27
N ASP A 1075 -10.96 13.17 2.33
CA ASP A 1075 -9.87 14.06 1.92
C ASP A 1075 -10.42 15.35 1.27
N LEU A 1076 -11.39 15.20 0.36
CA LEU A 1076 -12.03 16.33 -0.30
C LEU A 1076 -12.81 17.21 0.67
N LEU A 1077 -13.47 16.64 1.69
CA LEU A 1077 -14.12 17.40 2.76
C LEU A 1077 -13.11 18.22 3.55
N SER A 1078 -12.00 17.61 3.97
CA SER A 1078 -10.94 18.31 4.71
C SER A 1078 -10.32 19.44 3.87
N TRP A 1079 -10.09 19.19 2.57
CA TRP A 1079 -9.61 20.19 1.63
C TRP A 1079 -10.59 21.35 1.46
N HIS A 1080 -11.89 21.08 1.29
CA HIS A 1080 -12.91 22.13 1.16
C HIS A 1080 -13.00 23.01 2.40
N VAL A 1081 -12.95 22.42 3.61
CA VAL A 1081 -12.94 23.18 4.87
C VAL A 1081 -11.73 24.10 4.93
N SER A 1082 -10.57 23.66 4.46
CA SER A 1082 -9.36 24.48 4.44
C SER A 1082 -9.41 25.67 3.47
N LYS A 1083 -10.25 25.59 2.43
CA LYS A 1083 -10.41 26.62 1.39
C LYS A 1083 -11.67 27.47 1.55
N ALA A 1084 -12.59 27.07 2.44
CA ALA A 1084 -13.87 27.75 2.60
C ALA A 1084 -13.69 29.13 3.27
N PRO A 1085 -14.40 30.17 2.78
CA PRO A 1085 -14.45 31.45 3.47
C PRO A 1085 -15.19 31.31 4.81
N VAL A 1086 -14.80 32.13 5.79
CA VAL A 1086 -15.24 32.06 7.19
C VAL A 1086 -16.76 32.21 7.37
N ASN A 1087 -17.48 32.79 6.39
CA ASN A 1087 -18.92 33.06 6.44
C ASN A 1087 -19.68 32.39 5.28
N ARG A 1088 -19.99 31.09 5.39
CA ARG A 1088 -20.90 30.36 4.48
C ARG A 1088 -22.25 30.09 5.15
N THR A 1089 -23.36 30.39 4.47
CA THR A 1089 -24.74 30.08 4.88
C THR A 1089 -25.06 28.59 4.75
N GLU A 1090 -26.04 28.09 5.51
CA GLU A 1090 -26.43 26.67 5.53
C GLU A 1090 -26.93 26.15 4.18
N GLU A 1091 -27.60 26.99 3.39
CA GLU A 1091 -28.07 26.63 2.03
C GLU A 1091 -26.90 26.38 1.07
N GLN A 1092 -25.84 27.20 1.15
CA GLN A 1092 -24.63 27.00 0.38
C GLN A 1092 -23.90 25.71 0.79
N GLN A 1093 -23.98 25.32 2.06
CA GLN A 1093 -23.41 24.07 2.55
C GLN A 1093 -24.18 22.85 2.01
N LYS A 1094 -25.52 22.88 2.05
CA LYS A 1094 -26.35 21.80 1.47
C LYS A 1094 -26.14 21.64 -0.03
N ALA A 1095 -26.01 22.73 -0.78
CA ALA A 1095 -25.71 22.68 -2.21
C ALA A 1095 -24.34 22.06 -2.51
N VAL A 1096 -23.32 22.38 -1.70
CA VAL A 1096 -21.98 21.78 -1.80
C VAL A 1096 -22.03 20.29 -1.50
N ASP A 1097 -22.80 19.84 -0.50
CA ASP A 1097 -22.90 18.43 -0.12
C ASP A 1097 -23.57 17.55 -1.19
N VAL A 1098 -24.56 18.08 -1.92
CA VAL A 1098 -25.20 17.39 -3.05
C VAL A 1098 -24.21 17.22 -4.21
N GLN A 1099 -23.52 18.31 -4.58
CA GLN A 1099 -22.50 18.28 -5.65
C GLN A 1099 -21.28 17.42 -5.26
N LEU A 1100 -20.99 17.30 -3.96
CA LEU A 1100 -19.85 16.54 -3.46
C LEU A 1100 -19.95 15.05 -3.83
N LYS A 1101 -21.14 14.43 -3.70
CA LYS A 1101 -21.35 13.02 -4.04
C LYS A 1101 -21.03 12.73 -5.51
N GLU A 1102 -21.52 13.58 -6.41
CA GLU A 1102 -21.26 13.47 -7.84
C GLU A 1102 -19.76 13.65 -8.15
N ARG A 1103 -19.11 14.67 -7.57
CA ARG A 1103 -17.66 14.91 -7.71
C ARG A 1103 -16.82 13.74 -7.24
N ILE A 1104 -17.20 13.10 -6.13
CA ILE A 1104 -16.52 11.90 -5.63
C ILE A 1104 -16.66 10.75 -6.65
N GLY A 1105 -17.87 10.51 -7.17
CA GLY A 1105 -18.11 9.51 -8.21
C GLY A 1105 -17.28 9.74 -9.47
N MET A 1106 -17.18 11.01 -9.93
CA MET A 1106 -16.33 11.40 -11.05
C MET A 1106 -14.84 11.16 -10.76
N ASN A 1107 -14.36 11.51 -9.57
CA ASN A 1107 -12.96 11.32 -9.18
C ASN A 1107 -12.59 9.83 -9.09
N VAL A 1108 -13.45 8.99 -8.51
CA VAL A 1108 -13.26 7.54 -8.48
C VAL A 1108 -13.23 6.98 -9.91
N THR A 1109 -14.17 7.39 -10.76
CA THR A 1109 -14.22 6.95 -12.16
C THR A 1109 -12.95 7.33 -12.92
N LYS A 1110 -12.43 8.55 -12.71
CA LYS A 1110 -11.14 8.99 -13.29
C LYS A 1110 -9.99 8.08 -12.85
N VAL A 1111 -9.85 7.82 -11.54
CA VAL A 1111 -8.83 6.92 -10.99
C VAL A 1111 -8.93 5.52 -11.60
N MET A 1112 -10.13 4.95 -11.61
CA MET A 1112 -10.37 3.62 -12.15
C MET A 1112 -10.10 3.55 -13.66
N SER A 1113 -10.46 4.58 -14.42
CA SER A 1113 -10.18 4.65 -15.86
C SER A 1113 -8.67 4.70 -16.18
N ARG A 1114 -7.87 5.39 -15.34
CA ARG A 1114 -6.40 5.42 -15.48
C ARG A 1114 -5.81 4.04 -15.20
N LEU A 1115 -6.26 3.36 -14.15
CA LEU A 1115 -5.87 1.98 -13.86
C LEU A 1115 -6.24 1.02 -15.00
N ASP A 1116 -7.44 1.17 -15.56
CA ASP A 1116 -7.94 0.36 -16.68
C ASP A 1116 -7.04 0.50 -17.93
N LYS A 1117 -6.54 1.71 -18.19
CA LYS A 1117 -5.61 2.00 -19.28
C LYS A 1117 -4.21 1.41 -19.09
N LEU A 1118 -3.82 1.04 -17.87
CA LEU A 1118 -2.47 0.51 -17.58
C LEU A 1118 -2.44 -0.99 -17.29
N LYS A 1119 -3.61 -1.63 -17.10
CA LYS A 1119 -3.68 -3.07 -16.80
C LYS A 1119 -3.16 -3.92 -17.97
N PRO A 1120 -2.57 -5.10 -17.70
CA PRO A 1120 -2.06 -5.97 -18.74
C PRO A 1120 -3.21 -6.57 -19.57
N ARG A 1121 -3.28 -6.23 -20.86
CA ARG A 1121 -4.18 -6.83 -21.85
C ARG A 1121 -3.57 -6.79 -23.24
N VAL A 1122 -3.90 -7.80 -24.04
CA VAL A 1122 -3.68 -7.76 -25.50
C VAL A 1122 -4.44 -6.57 -26.07
N ARG A 1123 -3.73 -5.68 -26.76
CA ARG A 1123 -4.30 -4.54 -27.47
C ARG A 1123 -3.90 -4.63 -28.92
N ASN A 1124 -4.80 -4.22 -29.79
CA ASN A 1124 -4.49 -4.10 -31.20
C ASN A 1124 -4.43 -2.62 -31.61
N ASN A 1125 -3.57 -2.29 -32.55
CA ASN A 1125 -3.51 -0.99 -33.20
C ASN A 1125 -4.81 -0.75 -34.00
N ALA A 1126 -5.01 0.48 -34.50
CA ALA A 1126 -6.10 0.79 -35.42
C ALA A 1126 -6.13 -0.12 -36.66
N HIS A 1127 -4.98 -0.67 -37.07
CA HIS A 1127 -4.81 -1.60 -38.19
C HIS A 1127 -4.96 -3.08 -37.81
N GLY A 1128 -5.37 -3.40 -36.57
CA GLY A 1128 -5.61 -4.78 -36.12
C GLY A 1128 -4.37 -5.58 -35.71
N GLN A 1129 -3.16 -5.02 -35.82
CA GLN A 1129 -1.91 -5.65 -35.37
C GLN A 1129 -1.80 -5.64 -33.84
N PRO A 1130 -1.15 -6.63 -33.19
CA PRO A 1130 -1.01 -6.65 -31.74
C PRO A 1130 0.08 -5.68 -31.26
N MET A 1131 -0.17 -4.97 -30.15
CA MET A 1131 0.77 -4.07 -29.47
C MET A 1131 1.35 -4.69 -28.20
N PRO A 1132 2.56 -4.25 -27.79
CA PRO A 1132 3.11 -4.59 -26.48
C PRO A 1132 2.15 -4.17 -25.37
N VAL A 1133 2.01 -5.06 -24.37
CA VAL A 1133 1.04 -4.90 -23.27
C VAL A 1133 1.30 -3.64 -22.43
N ASP A 1134 2.57 -3.28 -22.31
CA ASP A 1134 3.13 -2.19 -21.51
C ASP A 1134 3.26 -0.87 -22.27
N ARG A 1135 2.84 -0.82 -23.55
CA ARG A 1135 2.98 0.37 -24.41
C ARG A 1135 2.47 1.66 -23.75
N ALA A 1136 1.31 1.60 -23.08
CA ALA A 1136 0.74 2.76 -22.40
C ALA A 1136 1.59 3.26 -21.23
N VAL A 1137 2.31 2.37 -20.54
CA VAL A 1137 3.26 2.75 -19.50
C VAL A 1137 4.53 3.34 -20.11
N HIS A 1138 5.04 2.77 -21.21
CA HIS A 1138 6.16 3.35 -21.94
C HIS A 1138 5.86 4.74 -22.49
N ASP A 1139 4.64 4.98 -22.98
CA ASP A 1139 4.21 6.32 -23.40
C ASP A 1139 4.21 7.31 -22.20
N LEU A 1140 3.84 6.86 -20.99
CA LEU A 1140 3.92 7.67 -19.78
C LEU A 1140 5.37 7.92 -19.33
N ILE A 1141 6.24 6.91 -19.43
CA ILE A 1141 7.68 7.03 -19.13
C ILE A 1141 8.32 8.05 -20.09
N ALA A 1142 8.03 7.93 -21.39
CA ALA A 1142 8.50 8.87 -22.40
C ALA A 1142 7.99 10.30 -22.13
N ALA A 1143 6.71 10.44 -21.74
CA ALA A 1143 6.16 11.74 -21.36
C ALA A 1143 6.82 12.33 -20.10
N ALA A 1144 7.22 11.49 -19.14
CA ALA A 1144 7.91 11.90 -17.92
C ALA A 1144 9.40 12.27 -18.14
N GLN A 1145 10.06 11.60 -19.09
CA GLN A 1145 11.47 11.84 -19.45
C GLN A 1145 11.65 12.94 -20.50
N SER A 1146 10.60 13.34 -21.20
CA SER A 1146 10.66 14.36 -22.25
C SER A 1146 11.23 15.67 -21.71
N GLU A 1147 12.36 16.11 -22.29
CA GLU A 1147 13.03 17.37 -21.94
C GLU A 1147 12.10 18.58 -22.10
N SER A 1148 11.23 18.56 -23.12
CA SER A 1148 10.23 19.60 -23.35
C SER A 1148 9.22 19.70 -22.20
N ASN A 1149 8.73 18.56 -21.69
CA ASN A 1149 7.79 18.55 -20.56
C ASN A 1149 8.49 18.92 -19.25
N LEU A 1150 9.72 18.43 -19.04
CA LEU A 1150 10.53 18.74 -17.86
C LEU A 1150 10.93 20.22 -17.79
N ALA A 1151 11.13 20.88 -18.93
CA ALA A 1151 11.45 22.30 -18.99
C ALA A 1151 10.24 23.21 -18.68
N LYS A 1152 9.01 22.75 -18.97
CA LYS A 1152 7.78 23.51 -18.66
C LYS A 1152 7.46 23.56 -17.17
N MET A 1153 7.96 22.58 -16.41
CA MET A 1153 7.78 22.49 -14.96
C MET A 1153 8.29 23.75 -14.24
N SER A 1154 7.70 24.03 -13.07
CA SER A 1154 8.18 25.12 -12.21
C SER A 1154 9.66 24.95 -11.89
N PRO A 1155 10.49 26.01 -11.85
CA PRO A 1155 11.91 25.88 -11.52
C PRO A 1155 12.15 25.19 -10.17
N THR A 1156 11.25 25.39 -9.20
CA THR A 1156 11.33 24.78 -7.86
C THR A 1156 11.08 23.27 -7.86
N PHE A 1157 10.55 22.72 -8.96
CA PHE A 1157 10.48 21.28 -9.19
C PHE A 1157 11.87 20.64 -9.33
N LEU A 1158 12.89 21.42 -9.70
CA LEU A 1158 14.26 20.96 -9.96
C LEU A 1158 14.25 19.80 -10.94
N SER A 1159 13.72 20.01 -12.15
CA SER A 1159 13.56 18.97 -13.17
C SER A 1159 14.88 18.34 -13.63
N PHE A 1160 16.00 19.03 -13.42
CA PHE A 1160 17.35 18.57 -13.72
C PHE A 1160 17.94 17.63 -12.63
N VAL A 1161 17.26 17.47 -11.47
CA VAL A 1161 17.65 16.59 -10.34
C VAL A 1161 16.79 15.35 -10.28
#